data_AF-A0A5Q0LYH0-F1
#
_entry.id   AF-A0A5Q0LYH0-F1
#
_cell.length_a   1.000
_cell.length_b   1.000
_cell.length_c   1.000
_cell.angle_alpha   90.00
_cell.angle_beta   90.00
_cell.angle_gamma   90.00
#
_symmetry.space_group_name_H-M   'P 1'
#
loop_
_entity.id
_entity.type
_entity.pdbx_description
1 polymer ?
#
loop_
_entity_poly.entity_id
_entity_poly.type
_entity_poly.pdbx_seq_one_letter_code
_entity_poly.pdbx_strand_id
1 'polypeptide(L)'
;MGNRSWLYLEHRISSDEDSADPEETSADEIAEANNNFPVLWQLLLADGVAGEAIDHQRVFGDAGTDNLASDAHAALARIRQLQAFVERHPMLHTLPQIALQFEAVALHLAELIDETPDNSAPRFSANLDELSWLGGDTEGEGFIERNRRECNELWAEVRRCIDSGNHPGVDAALGIQRFADWEAWAWQFGFGSLSHPYFDGYEAPRDERFADFEPEEDEDDDERPDYDNHLGGDLWRFEVDGRWGVMRLVHDDEGASQRTPVVEPAWDDIRYAGGSDPRLLWISQGEQSGLLLADAGAPRVLLEPQLDEVWAFEDDIATALVGDHVGLLRTDGSWLLAPSVDEVWSFVEGRVRARVGERIGYVDLQGQWTIAPRFEEAEDFTPFGLAPARADAGGWGLVRADGEWAVPPAFENLQWRHDWEGFEATRDGKSGLLDAQGRVVIEPVYEQVDLLEEYPIESLTSEDNDPSNERGAPARPKRFAVERADGLCGLTDGQGRVLVPFDYGRFETLEPLTGEERAHAMVRRDLVRVASKGGRTAKNAPWLRGIYDVAAGRELVPCRHRTLQPLAWGTHEFGWLVADPVPRSAKAEKGQLAVGVLRADGAVLHPQAYPWISTAVSVADGWMSTVVRSDLCKRWSAGEPVKAVRNDTGLYVWLHADGREQAHTEHMAARHAAGDLQAAYELACHLRDGEGVEADPREALRWMARAAGVREPGDAPATASPDGLPVAMCELSKMLRWDTAGLGADPARGRAWLLQAIAHGGEDGADAATHGHLGYMLCEGEGGERDLQGGMRHYELAAEQNNTMALYNLGLAHKLGEPGESDLARAIGYFRRGHEAGDTSATMQLGRTLCLHAGALAEQGHAEAEVNVLYAEALYALQKVAEDSAKRQQGWACYELGWMRFQGQGAPEDAAAAERWLLTGAALDDCEENLESQRACTEVLAQTFYGDPDSPLFDEDKAREWAQRLEALPAAQPE
;
A
#
# COMPACT_ATOMS: atom_id res chain seq x y z
N MET A 1 -2.39 -23.56 -26.15
CA MET A 1 -3.57 -22.67 -26.26
C MET A 1 -3.79 -22.09 -24.86
N GLY A 2 -3.52 -20.79 -24.68
CA GLY A 2 -3.55 -20.10 -23.38
C GLY A 2 -4.85 -19.34 -23.17
N ASN A 3 -5.13 -18.96 -21.92
CA ASN A 3 -6.23 -18.10 -21.53
C ASN A 3 -5.94 -16.68 -22.01
N ARG A 4 -6.84 -16.07 -22.78
CA ARG A 4 -6.64 -14.75 -23.39
C ARG A 4 -7.20 -13.62 -22.53
N SER A 5 -6.67 -12.42 -22.76
CA SER A 5 -7.26 -11.17 -22.29
C SER A 5 -7.28 -10.17 -23.44
N TRP A 6 -8.27 -9.30 -23.43
CA TRP A 6 -8.48 -8.29 -24.46
C TRP A 6 -8.67 -6.91 -23.85
N LEU A 7 -8.19 -5.89 -24.56
CA LEU A 7 -8.42 -4.49 -24.23
C LEU A 7 -9.27 -3.85 -25.32
N TYR A 8 -10.32 -3.15 -24.90
CA TYR A 8 -11.27 -2.48 -25.76
C TYR A 8 -11.29 -0.97 -25.51
N LEU A 9 -11.63 -0.22 -26.55
CA LEU A 9 -12.14 1.15 -26.45
C LEU A 9 -13.67 1.11 -26.53
N GLU A 10 -14.34 1.42 -25.43
CA GLU A 10 -15.79 1.55 -25.37
C GLU A 10 -16.22 2.99 -25.63
N HIS A 11 -17.25 3.18 -26.46
CA HIS A 11 -17.90 4.48 -26.65
C HIS A 11 -19.37 4.34 -27.03
N ARG A 12 -20.19 5.37 -26.74
CA ARG A 12 -21.61 5.38 -27.14
C ARG A 12 -21.76 5.57 -28.65
N ILE A 13 -22.66 4.80 -29.28
CA ILE A 13 -23.05 4.99 -30.68
C ILE A 13 -24.12 6.08 -30.72
N SER A 14 -23.96 7.07 -31.59
CA SER A 14 -24.94 8.14 -31.81
C SER A 14 -26.26 7.54 -32.31
N SER A 15 -27.33 7.63 -31.50
CA SER A 15 -28.67 7.26 -31.94
C SER A 15 -29.17 8.25 -32.99
N ASP A 16 -29.28 7.82 -34.25
CA ASP A 16 -30.18 8.47 -35.20
C ASP A 16 -31.58 8.56 -34.58
N GLU A 17 -32.25 9.71 -34.73
CA GLU A 17 -33.55 10.07 -34.11
C GLU A 17 -34.73 9.08 -34.37
N ASP A 18 -34.51 8.00 -35.14
CA ASP A 18 -35.51 7.00 -35.51
C ASP A 18 -35.21 5.56 -35.01
N SER A 19 -34.14 5.32 -34.25
CA SER A 19 -33.87 3.98 -33.67
C SER A 19 -34.57 3.79 -32.33
N ALA A 20 -35.24 2.64 -32.16
CA ALA A 20 -36.12 2.34 -31.02
C ALA A 20 -35.41 1.63 -29.85
N ASP A 21 -34.08 1.55 -29.84
CA ASP A 21 -33.29 0.92 -28.78
C ASP A 21 -32.44 1.96 -28.04
N PRO A 22 -32.63 2.14 -26.71
CA PRO A 22 -31.82 3.05 -25.92
C PRO A 22 -30.49 2.38 -25.52
N GLU A 23 -29.38 3.01 -25.89
CA GLU A 23 -28.00 2.74 -25.42
C GLU A 23 -27.27 1.52 -26.04
N GLU A 24 -26.91 1.59 -27.32
CA GLU A 24 -25.93 0.67 -27.92
C GLU A 24 -24.51 1.26 -27.75
N THR A 25 -23.64 0.56 -27.01
CA THR A 25 -22.21 0.90 -26.83
C THR A 25 -21.35 0.09 -27.79
N SER A 26 -20.50 0.76 -28.56
CA SER A 26 -19.43 0.11 -29.34
C SER A 26 -18.29 -0.29 -28.41
N ALA A 27 -17.61 -1.38 -28.73
CA ALA A 27 -16.39 -1.81 -28.06
C ALA A 27 -15.40 -2.29 -29.14
N ASP A 28 -14.46 -1.42 -29.48
CA ASP A 28 -13.44 -1.71 -30.50
C ASP A 28 -12.23 -2.36 -29.82
N GLU A 29 -11.82 -3.53 -30.30
CA GLU A 29 -10.61 -4.19 -29.79
C GLU A 29 -9.38 -3.40 -30.21
N ILE A 30 -8.52 -3.09 -29.24
CA ILE A 30 -7.29 -2.32 -29.47
C ILE A 30 -6.03 -3.04 -28.99
N ALA A 31 -6.17 -4.17 -28.28
CA ALA A 31 -5.04 -5.00 -27.86
C ALA A 31 -5.48 -6.41 -27.45
N GLU A 32 -4.62 -7.41 -27.66
CA GLU A 32 -4.79 -8.77 -27.12
C GLU A 32 -3.52 -9.28 -26.42
N ALA A 33 -3.69 -10.15 -25.42
CA ALA A 33 -2.57 -10.80 -24.73
C ALA A 33 -2.90 -12.25 -24.33
N ASN A 34 -1.90 -13.13 -24.38
CA ASN A 34 -2.04 -14.55 -24.03
C ASN A 34 -1.42 -14.85 -22.65
N ASN A 35 -2.22 -15.47 -21.75
CA ASN A 35 -1.83 -15.88 -20.39
C ASN A 35 -1.24 -14.76 -19.52
N ASN A 36 -1.55 -13.49 -19.80
CA ASN A 36 -0.94 -12.36 -19.11
C ASN A 36 -1.92 -11.18 -19.02
N PHE A 37 -1.78 -10.33 -18.00
CA PHE A 37 -2.42 -9.02 -17.90
C PHE A 37 -1.32 -7.94 -17.94
N PRO A 38 -0.99 -7.38 -19.11
CA PRO A 38 0.18 -6.51 -19.28
C PRO A 38 0.21 -5.27 -18.38
N VAL A 39 1.40 -4.85 -17.96
CA VAL A 39 1.60 -3.69 -17.07
C VAL A 39 1.05 -2.39 -17.69
N LEU A 40 1.24 -2.20 -19.01
CA LEU A 40 0.67 -1.09 -19.75
C LEU A 40 -0.85 -1.01 -19.59
N TRP A 41 -1.55 -2.15 -19.67
CA TRP A 41 -3.00 -2.20 -19.52
C TRP A 41 -3.42 -1.88 -18.09
N GLN A 42 -2.69 -2.39 -17.09
CA GLN A 42 -2.92 -2.06 -15.69
C GLN A 42 -2.80 -0.55 -15.43
N LEU A 43 -1.84 0.13 -16.06
CA LEU A 43 -1.70 1.58 -15.98
C LEU A 43 -2.84 2.33 -16.68
N LEU A 44 -3.32 1.83 -17.82
CA LEU A 44 -4.48 2.38 -18.53
C LEU A 44 -5.77 2.22 -17.71
N LEU A 45 -5.87 1.16 -16.91
CA LEU A 45 -7.06 0.79 -16.14
C LEU A 45 -7.03 1.23 -14.66
N ALA A 46 -5.95 1.86 -14.22
CA ALA A 46 -5.90 2.53 -12.91
C ALA A 46 -7.03 3.56 -12.76
N ASP A 47 -7.49 3.78 -11.53
CA ASP A 47 -8.71 4.53 -11.19
C ASP A 47 -10.00 3.98 -11.86
N GLY A 48 -9.94 2.77 -12.41
CA GLY A 48 -11.06 2.10 -13.05
C GLY A 48 -12.11 1.54 -12.09
N VAL A 49 -13.24 1.12 -12.65
CA VAL A 49 -14.39 0.51 -11.99
C VAL A 49 -14.83 -0.74 -12.74
N ALA A 50 -15.62 -1.60 -12.09
CA ALA A 50 -16.26 -2.71 -12.76
C ALA A 50 -17.16 -2.21 -13.90
N GLY A 51 -16.99 -2.77 -15.10
CA GLY A 51 -17.74 -2.48 -16.31
C GLY A 51 -18.61 -3.67 -16.73
N GLU A 52 -19.48 -3.45 -17.71
CA GLU A 52 -20.31 -4.52 -18.27
C GLU A 52 -19.44 -5.53 -19.02
N ALA A 53 -19.79 -6.81 -18.92
CA ALA A 53 -19.05 -7.88 -19.57
C ALA A 53 -19.23 -7.81 -21.10
N ILE A 54 -18.12 -7.88 -21.83
CA ILE A 54 -18.10 -7.94 -23.30
C ILE A 54 -17.99 -9.42 -23.71
N ASP A 55 -19.00 -9.98 -24.37
CA ASP A 55 -19.17 -11.43 -24.52
C ASP A 55 -18.83 -12.02 -25.90
N HIS A 56 -18.47 -11.18 -26.89
CA HIS A 56 -18.33 -11.59 -28.29
C HIS A 56 -17.05 -12.37 -28.65
N GLN A 57 -16.05 -12.45 -27.76
CA GLN A 57 -14.76 -13.14 -28.00
C GLN A 57 -14.43 -14.27 -27.00
N ARG A 58 -15.43 -14.86 -26.35
CA ARG A 58 -15.22 -15.97 -25.40
C ARG A 58 -14.85 -17.26 -26.13
N VAL A 59 -13.64 -17.78 -25.89
CA VAL A 59 -13.18 -19.06 -26.48
C VAL A 59 -13.50 -20.25 -25.57
N PHE A 60 -13.42 -20.07 -24.24
CA PHE A 60 -13.55 -21.18 -23.27
C PHE A 60 -14.84 -21.20 -22.42
N GLY A 61 -15.76 -20.24 -22.61
CA GLY A 61 -17.02 -20.14 -21.86
C GLY A 61 -17.14 -18.82 -21.08
N ASP A 62 -18.18 -18.69 -20.26
CA ASP A 62 -18.47 -17.51 -19.44
C ASP A 62 -18.11 -17.77 -17.98
N ALA A 63 -17.11 -17.07 -17.44
CA ALA A 63 -16.77 -17.12 -16.01
C ALA A 63 -17.65 -16.18 -15.17
N GLY A 64 -18.47 -15.35 -15.82
CA GLY A 64 -19.37 -14.39 -15.18
C GLY A 64 -18.62 -13.24 -14.53
N THR A 65 -17.44 -12.86 -15.04
CA THR A 65 -16.68 -11.73 -14.52
C THR A 65 -17.03 -10.42 -15.24
N ASP A 66 -17.15 -9.35 -14.46
CA ASP A 66 -17.26 -7.99 -14.97
C ASP A 66 -15.98 -7.56 -15.70
N ASN A 67 -16.05 -6.56 -16.57
CA ASN A 67 -14.83 -5.96 -17.10
C ASN A 67 -14.19 -5.01 -16.08
N LEU A 68 -12.93 -4.65 -16.28
CA LEU A 68 -12.30 -3.51 -15.59
C LEU A 68 -12.19 -2.34 -16.56
N ALA A 69 -12.87 -1.22 -16.28
CA ALA A 69 -12.95 -0.07 -17.18
C ALA A 69 -12.48 1.25 -16.54
N SER A 70 -11.74 2.07 -17.29
CA SER A 70 -11.27 3.41 -16.90
C SER A 70 -11.62 4.45 -17.95
N ASP A 71 -11.82 5.69 -17.53
CA ASP A 71 -11.95 6.85 -18.44
C ASP A 71 -10.70 6.94 -19.35
N ALA A 72 -10.94 7.04 -20.67
CA ALA A 72 -9.86 6.99 -21.66
C ALA A 72 -8.97 8.25 -21.64
N HIS A 73 -9.54 9.41 -21.32
CA HIS A 73 -8.77 10.66 -21.21
C HIS A 73 -7.87 10.66 -19.98
N ALA A 74 -8.37 10.16 -18.84
CA ALA A 74 -7.57 9.97 -17.64
C ALA A 74 -6.42 8.97 -17.89
N ALA A 75 -6.70 7.87 -18.59
CA ALA A 75 -5.68 6.90 -18.98
C ALA A 75 -4.59 7.51 -19.86
N LEU A 76 -4.97 8.24 -20.90
CA LEU A 76 -4.03 8.96 -21.77
C LEU A 76 -3.17 9.96 -20.98
N ALA A 77 -3.75 10.66 -19.99
CA ALA A 77 -3.00 11.58 -19.15
C ALA A 77 -1.92 10.87 -18.31
N ARG A 78 -2.20 9.66 -17.79
CA ARG A 78 -1.20 8.84 -17.06
C ARG A 78 -0.05 8.42 -17.97
N ILE A 79 -0.36 7.96 -19.19
CA ILE A 79 0.66 7.57 -20.18
C ILE A 79 1.55 8.77 -20.55
N ARG A 80 0.96 9.95 -20.79
CA ARG A 80 1.73 11.18 -21.07
C ARG A 80 2.62 11.60 -19.89
N GLN A 81 2.16 11.42 -18.65
CA GLN A 81 2.98 11.68 -17.46
C GLN A 81 4.18 10.72 -17.38
N LEU A 82 3.96 9.43 -17.66
CA LEU A 82 5.03 8.43 -17.67
C LEU A 82 6.02 8.68 -18.81
N GLN A 83 5.53 8.96 -20.03
CA GLN A 83 6.36 9.34 -21.19
C GLN A 83 7.32 10.48 -20.84
N ALA A 84 6.81 11.59 -20.30
CA ALA A 84 7.62 12.76 -19.94
C ALA A 84 8.67 12.47 -18.85
N PHE A 85 8.49 11.40 -18.07
CA PHE A 85 9.48 10.94 -17.11
C PHE A 85 10.54 10.06 -17.78
N VAL A 86 10.13 9.10 -18.62
CA VAL A 86 11.02 8.19 -19.36
C VAL A 86 11.91 8.95 -20.35
N GLU A 87 11.44 10.03 -20.97
CA GLU A 87 12.26 10.89 -21.84
C GLU A 87 13.49 11.50 -21.15
N ARG A 88 13.48 11.56 -19.80
CA ARG A 88 14.59 12.04 -18.98
C ARG A 88 15.39 10.92 -18.33
N HIS A 89 15.11 9.66 -18.69
CA HIS A 89 15.73 8.50 -18.07
C HIS A 89 17.25 8.47 -18.32
N PRO A 90 18.09 8.30 -17.28
CA PRO A 90 19.55 8.30 -17.43
C PRO A 90 20.08 7.23 -18.39
N MET A 91 19.38 6.10 -18.50
CA MET A 91 19.71 4.99 -19.39
C MET A 91 19.04 5.07 -20.75
N LEU A 92 18.29 6.13 -21.08
CA LEU A 92 17.60 6.23 -22.37
C LEU A 92 18.55 6.07 -23.57
N HIS A 93 19.81 6.47 -23.43
CA HIS A 93 20.84 6.31 -24.45
C HIS A 93 21.15 4.84 -24.80
N THR A 94 20.81 3.86 -23.96
CA THR A 94 21.05 2.43 -24.24
C THR A 94 19.98 1.82 -25.15
N LEU A 95 18.78 2.40 -25.17
CA LEU A 95 17.66 1.99 -26.02
C LEU A 95 16.75 3.21 -26.27
N PRO A 96 17.19 4.18 -27.09
CA PRO A 96 16.49 5.46 -27.27
C PRO A 96 15.10 5.31 -27.91
N GLN A 97 14.86 4.21 -28.61
CA GLN A 97 13.61 3.86 -29.27
C GLN A 97 12.45 3.74 -28.28
N ILE A 98 12.70 3.47 -27.00
CA ILE A 98 11.64 3.43 -25.97
C ILE A 98 10.94 4.79 -25.84
N ALA A 99 11.63 5.92 -26.02
CA ALA A 99 10.96 7.22 -26.04
C ALA A 99 9.99 7.34 -27.23
N LEU A 100 10.36 6.80 -28.40
CA LEU A 100 9.48 6.78 -29.59
C LEU A 100 8.28 5.87 -29.38
N GLN A 101 8.47 4.73 -28.71
CA GLN A 101 7.38 3.80 -28.36
C GLN A 101 6.36 4.44 -27.41
N PHE A 102 6.81 5.16 -26.37
CA PHE A 102 5.89 5.89 -25.49
C PHE A 102 5.17 7.05 -26.23
N GLU A 103 5.87 7.78 -27.09
CA GLU A 103 5.28 8.81 -27.96
C GLU A 103 4.21 8.20 -28.87
N ALA A 104 4.51 7.06 -29.49
CA ALA A 104 3.62 6.32 -30.37
C ALA A 104 2.35 5.86 -29.63
N VAL A 105 2.47 5.26 -28.44
CA VAL A 105 1.29 4.85 -27.64
C VAL A 105 0.43 6.06 -27.30
N ALA A 106 1.04 7.17 -26.87
CA ALA A 106 0.29 8.37 -26.53
C ALA A 106 -0.43 9.02 -27.73
N LEU A 107 0.13 8.89 -28.94
CA LEU A 107 -0.50 9.36 -30.18
C LEU A 107 -1.61 8.43 -30.64
N HIS A 108 -1.33 7.12 -30.73
CA HIS A 108 -2.30 6.11 -31.14
C HIS A 108 -3.55 6.11 -30.24
N LEU A 109 -3.37 6.15 -28.91
CA LEU A 109 -4.51 6.24 -27.98
C LEU A 109 -5.27 7.56 -28.11
N ALA A 110 -4.60 8.66 -28.48
CA ALA A 110 -5.27 9.94 -28.70
C ALA A 110 -6.09 9.92 -29.99
N GLU A 111 -5.56 9.35 -31.08
CA GLU A 111 -6.28 9.17 -32.35
C GLU A 111 -7.53 8.32 -32.15
N LEU A 112 -7.39 7.17 -31.47
CA LEU A 112 -8.52 6.30 -31.11
C LEU A 112 -9.62 7.05 -30.33
N ILE A 113 -9.23 7.87 -29.35
CA ILE A 113 -10.18 8.69 -28.57
C ILE A 113 -10.85 9.76 -29.43
N ASP A 114 -10.08 10.45 -30.29
CA ASP A 114 -10.55 11.53 -31.15
C ASP A 114 -11.47 11.03 -32.28
N GLU A 115 -11.35 9.76 -32.68
CA GLU A 115 -12.24 9.09 -33.64
C GLU A 115 -13.63 8.75 -33.06
N THR A 116 -13.77 8.75 -31.74
CA THR A 116 -15.08 8.50 -31.10
C THR A 116 -16.03 9.70 -31.27
N PRO A 117 -17.36 9.47 -31.30
CA PRO A 117 -18.32 10.57 -31.45
C PRO A 117 -18.23 11.62 -30.35
N ASP A 118 -18.49 12.88 -30.69
CA ASP A 118 -18.56 13.98 -29.72
C ASP A 118 -19.55 13.66 -28.57
N ASN A 119 -19.11 13.79 -27.31
CA ASN A 119 -19.84 13.44 -26.08
C ASN A 119 -20.09 11.93 -25.85
N SER A 120 -19.34 11.03 -26.48
CA SER A 120 -19.45 9.57 -26.30
C SER A 120 -18.89 9.04 -24.97
N ALA A 121 -18.10 9.86 -24.25
CA ALA A 121 -17.42 9.54 -22.99
C ALA A 121 -16.61 8.22 -23.08
N PRO A 122 -15.54 8.19 -23.90
CA PRO A 122 -14.82 6.97 -24.21
C PRO A 122 -14.10 6.39 -22.98
N ARG A 123 -14.05 5.06 -22.90
CA ARG A 123 -13.41 4.31 -21.80
C ARG A 123 -12.53 3.19 -22.36
N PHE A 124 -11.39 2.94 -21.73
CA PHE A 124 -10.67 1.69 -21.96
C PHE A 124 -11.20 0.62 -21.01
N SER A 125 -11.34 -0.60 -21.50
CA SER A 125 -11.96 -1.70 -20.76
C SER A 125 -11.26 -3.02 -21.05
N ALA A 126 -10.88 -3.77 -20.03
CA ALA A 126 -10.31 -5.10 -20.21
C ALA A 126 -11.31 -6.20 -19.87
N ASN A 127 -11.41 -7.16 -20.78
CA ASN A 127 -12.02 -8.46 -20.52
C ASN A 127 -10.95 -9.41 -19.99
N LEU A 128 -11.11 -9.83 -18.72
CA LEU A 128 -10.19 -10.73 -18.01
C LEU A 128 -10.86 -12.06 -17.64
N ASP A 129 -11.96 -12.41 -18.32
CA ASP A 129 -12.81 -13.55 -17.99
C ASP A 129 -12.07 -14.88 -18.08
N GLU A 130 -11.23 -15.07 -19.11
CA GLU A 130 -10.43 -16.30 -19.21
C GLU A 130 -9.29 -16.36 -18.19
N LEU A 131 -8.72 -15.22 -17.78
CA LEU A 131 -7.69 -15.15 -16.75
C LEU A 131 -8.25 -15.45 -15.35
N SER A 132 -9.54 -15.16 -15.12
CA SER A 132 -10.20 -15.42 -13.84
C SER A 132 -10.19 -16.91 -13.44
N TRP A 133 -10.18 -17.83 -14.41
CA TRP A 133 -10.07 -19.27 -14.17
C TRP A 133 -8.73 -19.69 -13.55
N LEU A 134 -7.67 -18.87 -13.71
CA LEU A 134 -6.36 -19.10 -13.11
C LEU A 134 -6.26 -18.51 -11.69
N GLY A 135 -7.16 -17.58 -11.35
CA GLY A 135 -7.20 -16.90 -10.06
C GLY A 135 -7.97 -17.71 -9.01
N GLY A 136 -7.27 -18.35 -8.07
CA GLY A 136 -7.92 -18.94 -6.91
C GLY A 136 -8.67 -17.90 -6.07
N ASP A 137 -9.90 -18.22 -5.68
CA ASP A 137 -10.71 -17.46 -4.71
C ASP A 137 -10.16 -17.72 -3.30
N THR A 138 -9.15 -16.95 -2.88
CA THR A 138 -8.51 -17.13 -1.56
C THR A 138 -9.04 -16.20 -0.48
N GLU A 139 -9.76 -15.12 -0.79
CA GLU A 139 -10.04 -14.05 0.21
C GLU A 139 -11.44 -13.39 0.16
N GLY A 140 -12.43 -13.94 -0.54
CA GLY A 140 -13.81 -13.42 -0.54
C GLY A 140 -14.00 -12.04 -1.21
N GLU A 141 -12.93 -11.45 -1.75
CA GLU A 141 -12.91 -10.32 -2.66
C GLU A 141 -12.91 -10.84 -4.11
N GLY A 142 -13.84 -10.34 -4.94
CA GLY A 142 -13.99 -10.80 -6.33
C GLY A 142 -12.78 -10.49 -7.20
N PHE A 143 -12.52 -11.32 -8.21
CA PHE A 143 -11.34 -11.26 -9.10
C PHE A 143 -11.09 -9.87 -9.70
N ILE A 144 -12.13 -9.18 -10.17
CA ILE A 144 -12.02 -7.84 -10.77
C ILE A 144 -11.67 -6.76 -9.75
N GLU A 145 -12.21 -6.86 -8.53
CA GLU A 145 -11.91 -5.90 -7.46
C GLU A 145 -10.45 -6.00 -7.01
N ARG A 146 -9.91 -7.24 -6.99
CA ARG A 146 -8.49 -7.49 -6.73
C ARG A 146 -7.61 -6.84 -7.81
N ASN A 147 -7.88 -7.08 -9.09
CA ASN A 147 -7.13 -6.49 -10.20
C ASN A 147 -7.25 -4.95 -10.21
N ARG A 148 -8.43 -4.41 -9.89
CA ARG A 148 -8.65 -2.96 -9.74
C ARG A 148 -7.76 -2.37 -8.65
N ARG A 149 -7.66 -3.02 -7.48
CA ARG A 149 -6.75 -2.61 -6.40
C ARG A 149 -5.30 -2.65 -6.87
N GLU A 150 -4.87 -3.72 -7.52
CA GLU A 150 -3.50 -3.89 -8.01
C GLU A 150 -3.13 -2.80 -9.05
N CYS A 151 -4.04 -2.47 -9.98
CA CYS A 151 -3.85 -1.36 -10.93
C CYS A 151 -3.67 -0.01 -10.21
N ASN A 152 -4.47 0.24 -9.16
CA ASN A 152 -4.40 1.48 -8.37
C ASN A 152 -3.09 1.57 -7.56
N GLU A 153 -2.67 0.47 -6.95
CA GLU A 153 -1.41 0.37 -6.21
C GLU A 153 -0.22 0.56 -7.13
N LEU A 154 -0.23 -0.08 -8.30
CA LEU A 154 0.79 0.09 -9.34
C LEU A 154 0.90 1.56 -9.77
N TRP A 155 -0.20 2.21 -10.11
CA TRP A 155 -0.17 3.62 -10.52
C TRP A 155 0.28 4.55 -9.38
N ALA A 156 -0.14 4.30 -8.15
CA ALA A 156 0.31 5.06 -6.99
C ALA A 156 1.83 4.91 -6.75
N GLU A 157 2.36 3.70 -6.94
CA GLU A 157 3.80 3.41 -6.85
C GLU A 157 4.56 4.17 -7.95
N VAL A 158 4.15 4.03 -9.21
CA VAL A 158 4.75 4.72 -10.36
C VAL A 158 4.75 6.23 -10.16
N ARG A 159 3.60 6.82 -9.79
CA ARG A 159 3.50 8.27 -9.56
C ARG A 159 4.42 8.76 -8.45
N ARG A 160 4.50 8.05 -7.33
CA ARG A 160 5.41 8.41 -6.23
C ARG A 160 6.89 8.30 -6.65
N CYS A 161 7.25 7.35 -7.51
CA CYS A 161 8.59 7.26 -8.09
C CYS A 161 8.86 8.43 -9.06
N ILE A 162 7.88 8.80 -9.89
CA ILE A 162 7.95 9.98 -10.78
C ILE A 162 8.17 11.26 -9.96
N ASP A 163 7.36 11.48 -8.92
CA ASP A 163 7.41 12.69 -8.07
C ASP A 163 8.74 12.84 -7.32
N SER A 164 9.42 11.72 -7.04
CA SER A 164 10.72 11.69 -6.36
C SER A 164 11.93 11.65 -7.29
N GLY A 165 11.73 11.59 -8.61
CA GLY A 165 12.84 11.44 -9.56
C GLY A 165 13.50 10.05 -9.54
N ASN A 166 12.82 9.03 -9.01
CA ASN A 166 13.37 7.69 -8.81
C ASN A 166 13.21 6.82 -10.06
N HIS A 167 14.15 6.95 -10.99
CA HIS A 167 14.17 6.18 -12.24
C HIS A 167 14.19 4.65 -12.05
N PRO A 168 15.08 4.06 -11.22
CA PRO A 168 15.06 2.62 -10.96
C PRO A 168 13.76 2.13 -10.30
N GLY A 169 13.12 2.99 -9.49
CA GLY A 169 11.83 2.68 -8.89
C GLY A 169 10.69 2.63 -9.89
N VAL A 170 10.73 3.46 -10.95
CA VAL A 170 9.81 3.34 -12.09
C VAL A 170 10.10 2.06 -12.85
N ASP A 171 11.36 1.79 -13.22
CA ASP A 171 11.74 0.55 -13.94
C ASP A 171 11.24 -0.70 -13.22
N ALA A 172 11.48 -0.80 -11.91
CA ALA A 172 11.02 -1.92 -11.09
C ALA A 172 9.49 -2.04 -11.04
N ALA A 173 8.78 -0.91 -10.90
CA ALA A 173 7.31 -0.91 -10.91
C ALA A 173 6.76 -1.31 -12.29
N LEU A 174 7.47 -0.98 -13.37
CA LEU A 174 7.12 -1.38 -14.74
C LEU A 174 7.51 -2.84 -15.08
N GLY A 175 8.14 -3.56 -14.15
CA GLY A 175 8.65 -4.92 -14.38
C GLY A 175 9.98 -4.98 -15.15
N ILE A 176 10.62 -3.84 -15.41
CA ILE A 176 11.83 -3.75 -16.22
C ILE A 176 13.08 -3.93 -15.36
N GLN A 177 13.72 -5.09 -15.47
CA GLN A 177 14.97 -5.39 -14.76
C GLN A 177 16.21 -4.78 -15.43
N ARG A 178 16.19 -4.67 -16.77
CA ARG A 178 17.27 -4.10 -17.59
C ARG A 178 16.66 -3.15 -18.61
N PHE A 179 16.96 -1.86 -18.50
CA PHE A 179 16.37 -0.84 -19.37
C PHE A 179 16.63 -1.07 -20.87
N ALA A 180 17.76 -1.68 -21.24
CA ALA A 180 18.12 -1.99 -22.63
C ALA A 180 17.46 -3.26 -23.21
N ASP A 181 16.68 -3.98 -22.40
CA ASP A 181 16.05 -5.25 -22.79
C ASP A 181 14.72 -4.97 -23.49
N TRP A 182 14.76 -4.83 -24.81
CA TRP A 182 13.60 -4.44 -25.60
C TRP A 182 12.48 -5.48 -25.57
N GLU A 183 12.82 -6.77 -25.41
CA GLU A 183 11.84 -7.86 -25.29
C GLU A 183 11.02 -7.70 -23.99
N ALA A 184 11.65 -7.27 -22.89
CA ALA A 184 10.93 -6.94 -21.67
C ALA A 184 9.94 -5.78 -21.87
N TRP A 185 10.31 -4.76 -22.64
CA TRP A 185 9.40 -3.66 -22.99
C TRP A 185 8.24 -4.12 -23.89
N ALA A 186 8.50 -5.00 -24.86
CA ALA A 186 7.49 -5.55 -25.74
C ALA A 186 6.50 -6.45 -24.98
N TRP A 187 7.01 -7.42 -24.19
CA TRP A 187 6.22 -8.52 -23.64
C TRP A 187 5.82 -8.35 -22.16
N GLN A 188 6.71 -7.82 -21.30
CA GLN A 188 6.42 -7.65 -19.87
C GLN A 188 5.68 -6.34 -19.61
N PHE A 189 6.20 -5.23 -20.16
CA PHE A 189 5.51 -3.95 -20.08
C PHE A 189 4.26 -3.95 -20.97
N GLY A 190 4.37 -4.42 -22.21
CA GLY A 190 3.22 -4.73 -23.06
C GLY A 190 3.04 -3.84 -24.28
N PHE A 191 4.09 -3.19 -24.80
CA PHE A 191 3.97 -2.48 -26.09
C PHE A 191 3.49 -3.43 -27.20
N GLY A 192 4.06 -4.64 -27.24
CA GLY A 192 3.79 -5.66 -28.25
C GLY A 192 2.36 -6.20 -28.32
N SER A 193 1.50 -5.78 -27.40
CA SER A 193 0.11 -6.23 -27.31
C SER A 193 -0.88 -5.35 -28.09
N LEU A 194 -0.49 -4.12 -28.45
CA LEU A 194 -1.37 -3.15 -29.10
C LEU A 194 -1.63 -3.54 -30.56
N SER A 195 -2.89 -3.48 -30.98
CA SER A 195 -3.36 -3.87 -32.31
C SER A 195 -3.05 -2.80 -33.37
N HIS A 196 -1.77 -2.47 -33.55
CA HIS A 196 -1.30 -1.55 -34.58
C HIS A 196 0.10 -1.97 -35.08
N PRO A 197 0.38 -1.97 -36.41
CA PRO A 197 1.62 -2.51 -36.98
C PRO A 197 2.93 -1.91 -36.42
N TYR A 198 2.88 -0.66 -35.96
CA TYR A 198 4.01 0.00 -35.31
C TYR A 198 4.51 -0.73 -34.05
N PHE A 199 3.62 -1.45 -33.34
CA PHE A 199 3.91 -2.12 -32.08
C PHE A 199 4.10 -3.63 -32.22
N ASP A 200 4.55 -4.14 -33.37
CA ASP A 200 4.78 -5.59 -33.52
C ASP A 200 5.75 -6.13 -32.45
N GLY A 201 5.24 -6.98 -31.56
CA GLY A 201 6.00 -7.55 -30.43
C GLY A 201 7.12 -8.52 -30.83
N TYR A 202 7.15 -8.97 -32.08
CA TYR A 202 8.23 -9.82 -32.62
C TYR A 202 9.38 -9.02 -33.24
N GLU A 203 9.23 -7.70 -33.36
CA GLU A 203 10.25 -6.81 -33.91
C GLU A 203 10.84 -5.89 -32.84
N ALA A 204 12.11 -5.54 -33.01
CA ALA A 204 12.76 -4.57 -32.14
C ALA A 204 12.08 -3.19 -32.26
N PRO A 205 12.08 -2.36 -31.20
CA PRO A 205 11.48 -1.04 -31.22
C PRO A 205 11.95 -0.21 -32.40
N ARG A 206 10.98 0.38 -33.11
CA ARG A 206 11.20 1.17 -34.33
C ARG A 206 12.11 2.38 -34.06
N ASP A 207 12.96 2.70 -35.04
CA ASP A 207 13.81 3.91 -35.05
C ASP A 207 13.11 5.13 -35.66
N GLU A 208 11.94 4.94 -36.29
CA GLU A 208 11.12 5.98 -36.90
C GLU A 208 10.03 6.48 -35.94
N ARG A 209 9.56 7.72 -36.13
CA ARG A 209 8.45 8.27 -35.35
C ARG A 209 7.13 7.72 -35.83
N PHE A 210 6.17 7.54 -34.92
CA PHE A 210 4.81 7.11 -35.25
C PHE A 210 4.13 7.97 -36.32
N ALA A 211 4.28 9.30 -36.27
CA ALA A 211 3.68 10.20 -37.26
C ALA A 211 4.32 10.12 -38.66
N ASP A 212 5.55 9.58 -38.74
CA ASP A 212 6.28 9.37 -39.98
C ASP A 212 6.20 7.90 -40.43
N PHE A 213 5.57 7.04 -39.62
CA PHE A 213 5.35 5.64 -39.94
C PHE A 213 4.21 5.56 -40.93
N GLU A 214 4.55 5.28 -42.18
CA GLU A 214 3.58 4.86 -43.17
C GLU A 214 3.44 3.34 -43.01
N PRO A 215 2.33 2.83 -42.44
CA PRO A 215 2.04 1.40 -42.59
C PRO A 215 2.05 1.14 -44.09
N GLU A 216 2.77 0.11 -44.54
CA GLU A 216 2.81 -0.25 -45.96
C GLU A 216 1.35 -0.24 -46.48
N GLU A 217 1.02 0.73 -47.35
CA GLU A 217 -0.36 0.94 -47.81
C GLU A 217 -0.87 -0.37 -48.37
N ASP A 218 -2.08 -0.74 -47.94
CA ASP A 218 -2.81 -1.84 -48.51
C ASP A 218 -3.15 -1.49 -49.95
N GLU A 219 -2.25 -1.87 -50.86
CA GLU A 219 -2.65 -2.22 -52.21
C GLU A 219 -3.68 -3.33 -52.08
N ASP A 220 -4.94 -2.93 -51.94
CA ASP A 220 -6.13 -3.77 -51.80
C ASP A 220 -6.04 -4.78 -50.62
N ASP A 221 -7.09 -4.84 -49.79
CA ASP A 221 -7.25 -5.89 -48.76
C ASP A 221 -7.35 -7.32 -49.38
N ASP A 222 -7.28 -7.43 -50.72
CA ASP A 222 -7.12 -8.66 -51.50
C ASP A 222 -5.63 -8.98 -51.84
N GLU A 223 -4.68 -8.06 -51.61
CA GLU A 223 -3.26 -8.17 -51.95
C GLU A 223 -2.28 -7.84 -50.80
N ARG A 224 -2.76 -7.44 -49.60
CA ARG A 224 -2.00 -7.74 -48.36
C ARG A 224 -1.69 -9.24 -48.40
N PRO A 225 -0.42 -9.66 -48.48
CA PRO A 225 -0.13 -11.07 -48.33
C PRO A 225 -0.54 -11.40 -46.89
N ASP A 226 -1.64 -12.13 -46.76
CA ASP A 226 -2.12 -12.80 -45.55
C ASP A 226 -0.92 -13.01 -44.62
N TYR A 227 -0.91 -12.50 -43.38
CA TYR A 227 0.25 -12.68 -42.48
C TYR A 227 0.65 -14.18 -42.37
N ASP A 228 -0.30 -15.07 -42.66
CA ASP A 228 -0.13 -16.51 -42.86
C ASP A 228 0.80 -16.93 -44.03
N ASN A 229 1.18 -16.02 -44.93
CA ASN A 229 1.95 -16.30 -46.15
C ASN A 229 3.41 -15.84 -46.12
N HIS A 230 3.84 -15.13 -45.06
CA HIS A 230 5.26 -14.81 -44.87
C HIS A 230 6.03 -16.06 -44.40
N LEU A 231 7.19 -16.31 -45.00
CA LEU A 231 8.01 -17.50 -44.72
C LEU A 231 9.36 -17.17 -44.05
N GLY A 232 9.58 -15.90 -43.67
CA GLY A 232 10.85 -15.41 -43.13
C GLY A 232 11.74 -14.72 -44.16
N GLY A 233 12.41 -13.64 -43.75
CA GLY A 233 13.25 -12.83 -44.64
C GLY A 233 12.45 -12.20 -45.79
N ASP A 234 12.94 -12.36 -47.02
CA ASP A 234 12.31 -11.85 -48.24
C ASP A 234 11.46 -12.89 -49.00
N LEU A 235 11.10 -14.00 -48.35
CA LEU A 235 10.35 -15.11 -48.95
C LEU A 235 8.88 -15.12 -48.52
N TRP A 236 8.01 -15.37 -49.50
CA TRP A 236 6.56 -15.41 -49.34
C TRP A 236 5.99 -16.61 -50.09
N ARG A 237 4.98 -17.29 -49.53
CA ARG A 237 4.24 -18.33 -50.27
C ARG A 237 3.12 -17.71 -51.11
N PHE A 238 2.83 -18.33 -52.25
CA PHE A 238 1.72 -17.93 -53.12
C PHE A 238 1.02 -19.16 -53.68
N GLU A 239 -0.29 -19.08 -53.91
CA GLU A 239 -1.10 -20.21 -54.38
C GLU A 239 -1.52 -20.04 -55.85
N VAL A 240 -1.43 -21.13 -56.63
CA VAL A 240 -1.99 -21.22 -58.00
C VAL A 240 -2.69 -22.57 -58.15
N ASP A 241 -3.97 -22.55 -58.51
CA ASP A 241 -4.80 -23.75 -58.75
C ASP A 241 -4.79 -24.79 -57.60
N GLY A 242 -4.82 -24.36 -56.34
CA GLY A 242 -4.83 -25.28 -55.20
C GLY A 242 -3.44 -25.74 -54.74
N ARG A 243 -2.37 -25.15 -55.27
CA ARG A 243 -0.98 -25.53 -54.95
C ARG A 243 -0.15 -24.33 -54.55
N TRP A 244 0.69 -24.50 -53.54
CA TRP A 244 1.58 -23.49 -53.03
C TRP A 244 2.95 -23.53 -53.71
N GLY A 245 3.47 -22.33 -54.01
CA GLY A 245 4.83 -22.03 -54.45
C GLY A 245 5.45 -20.95 -53.55
N VAL A 246 6.69 -20.55 -53.85
CA VAL A 246 7.42 -19.51 -53.09
C VAL A 246 7.90 -18.43 -54.02
N MET A 247 7.68 -17.18 -53.67
CA MET A 247 8.22 -16.02 -54.36
C MET A 247 9.12 -15.21 -53.43
N ARG A 248 10.01 -14.45 -54.04
CA ARG A 248 10.81 -13.43 -53.38
C ARG A 248 10.19 -12.08 -53.65
N LEU A 249 10.06 -11.28 -52.60
CA LEU A 249 9.56 -9.92 -52.68
C LEU A 249 10.74 -9.00 -52.34
N VAL A 250 11.23 -8.25 -53.34
CA VAL A 250 12.31 -7.28 -53.14
C VAL A 250 11.74 -5.90 -53.40
N HIS A 251 11.73 -5.05 -52.37
CA HIS A 251 11.41 -3.64 -52.49
C HIS A 251 12.62 -2.92 -53.10
N ASP A 252 12.40 -2.11 -54.13
CA ASP A 252 13.43 -1.17 -54.59
C ASP A 252 13.46 0.09 -53.70
N ASP A 253 14.51 0.91 -53.88
CA ASP A 253 14.70 2.16 -53.11
C ASP A 253 13.54 3.18 -53.29
N GLU A 254 12.61 2.94 -54.22
CA GLU A 254 11.43 3.75 -54.51
C GLU A 254 10.11 3.12 -54.01
N GLY A 255 10.19 1.99 -53.29
CA GLY A 255 9.04 1.32 -52.67
C GLY A 255 8.27 0.36 -53.58
N ALA A 256 8.75 0.09 -54.81
CA ALA A 256 8.08 -0.85 -55.69
C ALA A 256 8.49 -2.32 -55.41
N SER A 257 7.51 -3.17 -55.17
CA SER A 257 7.71 -4.59 -54.84
C SER A 257 7.90 -5.45 -56.09
N GLN A 258 9.13 -5.90 -56.35
CA GLN A 258 9.40 -6.86 -57.42
C GLN A 258 9.15 -8.30 -56.94
N ARG A 259 8.01 -8.88 -57.34
CA ARG A 259 7.68 -10.29 -57.09
C ARG A 259 8.38 -11.23 -58.08
N THR A 260 9.28 -12.08 -57.60
CA THR A 260 10.00 -13.07 -58.42
C THR A 260 9.71 -14.48 -57.92
N PRO A 261 9.04 -15.36 -58.70
CA PRO A 261 8.86 -16.76 -58.31
C PRO A 261 10.22 -17.46 -58.13
N VAL A 262 10.42 -18.09 -56.98
CA VAL A 262 11.62 -18.85 -56.62
C VAL A 262 11.34 -20.35 -56.62
N VAL A 263 10.15 -20.76 -56.17
CA VAL A 263 9.66 -22.15 -56.19
C VAL A 263 8.31 -22.15 -56.92
N GLU A 264 8.19 -22.97 -57.96
CA GLU A 264 6.93 -23.12 -58.70
C GLU A 264 5.83 -23.76 -57.82
N PRO A 265 4.55 -23.39 -58.00
CA PRO A 265 3.42 -23.98 -57.28
C PRO A 265 3.31 -25.49 -57.51
N ALA A 266 3.56 -26.30 -56.48
CA ALA A 266 3.58 -27.76 -56.57
C ALA A 266 3.23 -28.50 -55.28
N TRP A 267 3.01 -27.77 -54.18
CA TRP A 267 2.90 -28.33 -52.83
C TRP A 267 1.49 -28.09 -52.25
N ASP A 268 1.05 -28.95 -51.34
CA ASP A 268 -0.25 -28.78 -50.68
C ASP A 268 -0.19 -27.74 -49.54
N ASP A 269 1.00 -27.51 -48.99
CA ASP A 269 1.34 -26.44 -48.04
C ASP A 269 2.85 -26.15 -48.07
N ILE A 270 3.23 -24.92 -47.68
CA ILE A 270 4.63 -24.49 -47.45
C ILE A 270 4.65 -23.61 -46.21
N ARG A 271 5.58 -23.87 -45.28
CA ARG A 271 5.76 -23.09 -44.04
C ARG A 271 7.22 -22.95 -43.63
N TYR A 272 7.54 -21.92 -42.84
CA TYR A 272 8.89 -21.70 -42.34
C TYR A 272 9.37 -22.86 -41.45
N ALA A 273 10.65 -23.27 -41.59
CA ALA A 273 11.18 -24.42 -40.87
C ALA A 273 11.80 -24.10 -39.49
N GLY A 274 12.01 -22.82 -39.15
CA GLY A 274 12.62 -22.41 -37.87
C GLY A 274 14.15 -22.57 -37.81
N GLY A 275 14.81 -22.88 -38.93
CA GLY A 275 16.27 -23.07 -38.99
C GLY A 275 17.06 -21.77 -39.09
N SER A 276 18.38 -21.84 -38.83
CA SER A 276 19.30 -20.70 -38.92
C SER A 276 19.37 -20.07 -40.32
N ASP A 277 19.06 -20.85 -41.37
CA ASP A 277 18.90 -20.37 -42.73
C ASP A 277 17.40 -20.10 -43.00
N PRO A 278 17.00 -18.83 -43.20
CA PRO A 278 15.60 -18.46 -43.43
C PRO A 278 15.02 -19.04 -44.73
N ARG A 279 15.86 -19.60 -45.61
CA ARG A 279 15.43 -20.23 -46.88
C ARG A 279 14.99 -21.68 -46.72
N LEU A 280 15.10 -22.27 -45.53
CA LEU A 280 14.65 -23.62 -45.24
C LEU A 280 13.16 -23.63 -44.93
N LEU A 281 12.41 -24.41 -45.70
CA LEU A 281 10.96 -24.44 -45.67
C LEU A 281 10.47 -25.88 -45.57
N TRP A 282 9.48 -26.11 -44.72
CA TRP A 282 8.70 -27.34 -44.76
C TRP A 282 7.73 -27.28 -45.93
N ILE A 283 7.68 -28.36 -46.71
CA ILE A 283 6.76 -28.53 -47.85
C ILE A 283 5.87 -29.74 -47.59
N SER A 284 4.61 -29.74 -48.02
CA SER A 284 3.73 -30.90 -47.85
C SER A 284 3.14 -31.45 -49.16
N GLN A 285 2.89 -32.76 -49.17
CA GLN A 285 2.03 -33.44 -50.13
C GLN A 285 1.15 -34.45 -49.37
N GLY A 286 -0.16 -34.26 -49.41
CA GLY A 286 -1.11 -34.95 -48.53
C GLY A 286 -0.83 -34.62 -47.06
N GLU A 287 -0.80 -35.66 -46.22
CA GLU A 287 -0.49 -35.52 -44.79
C GLU A 287 1.01 -35.57 -44.50
N GLN A 288 1.87 -35.70 -45.52
CA GLN A 288 3.31 -35.88 -45.33
C GLN A 288 4.09 -34.61 -45.65
N SER A 289 5.07 -34.31 -44.81
CA SER A 289 5.99 -33.19 -44.91
C SER A 289 7.36 -33.62 -45.49
N GLY A 290 8.01 -32.70 -46.18
CA GLY A 290 9.38 -32.78 -46.70
C GLY A 290 10.10 -31.45 -46.47
N LEU A 291 11.36 -31.35 -46.88
CA LEU A 291 12.21 -30.17 -46.64
C LEU A 291 12.71 -29.59 -47.96
N LEU A 292 12.58 -28.28 -48.12
CA LEU A 292 12.99 -27.53 -49.30
C LEU A 292 13.92 -26.37 -48.93
N LEU A 293 14.91 -26.13 -49.77
CA LEU A 293 15.75 -24.93 -49.72
C LEU A 293 15.39 -23.99 -50.89
N ALA A 294 14.82 -22.84 -50.58
CA ALA A 294 14.35 -21.83 -51.54
C ALA A 294 15.48 -20.89 -52.00
N ASP A 295 16.51 -21.45 -52.63
CA ASP A 295 17.66 -20.69 -53.15
C ASP A 295 17.33 -19.95 -54.46
N ALA A 296 17.70 -18.66 -54.56
CA ALA A 296 17.25 -17.73 -55.60
C ALA A 296 17.60 -18.13 -57.05
N GLY A 297 18.59 -19.01 -57.23
CA GLY A 297 19.02 -19.49 -58.55
C GLY A 297 18.63 -20.94 -58.88
N ALA A 298 18.25 -21.74 -57.87
CA ALA A 298 17.91 -23.16 -58.03
C ALA A 298 17.28 -23.71 -56.72
N PRO A 299 15.94 -23.67 -56.56
CA PRO A 299 15.30 -24.32 -55.42
C PRO A 299 15.58 -25.81 -55.43
N ARG A 300 15.83 -26.38 -54.25
CA ARG A 300 16.16 -27.81 -54.10
C ARG A 300 15.29 -28.43 -53.02
N VAL A 301 14.55 -29.46 -53.39
CA VAL A 301 13.95 -30.39 -52.41
C VAL A 301 15.10 -31.16 -51.79
N LEU A 302 15.37 -30.90 -50.51
CA LEU A 302 16.40 -31.57 -49.72
C LEU A 302 15.90 -32.94 -49.23
N LEU A 303 14.60 -33.03 -48.94
CA LEU A 303 13.91 -34.24 -48.56
C LEU A 303 12.51 -34.26 -49.17
N GLU A 304 12.21 -35.29 -49.95
CA GLU A 304 10.85 -35.48 -50.51
C GLU A 304 9.83 -35.69 -49.37
N PRO A 305 8.57 -35.25 -49.56
CA PRO A 305 7.51 -35.47 -48.57
C PRO A 305 7.37 -36.94 -48.18
N GLN A 306 7.70 -37.23 -46.92
CA GLN A 306 7.66 -38.58 -46.33
C GLN A 306 7.60 -38.57 -44.79
N LEU A 307 7.58 -37.37 -44.17
CA LEU A 307 7.57 -37.17 -42.72
C LEU A 307 6.13 -36.99 -42.26
N ASP A 308 5.66 -37.77 -41.30
CA ASP A 308 4.27 -37.71 -40.84
C ASP A 308 4.06 -36.52 -39.88
N GLU A 309 5.04 -36.22 -39.03
CA GLU A 309 5.06 -34.99 -38.21
C GLU A 309 6.48 -34.40 -38.16
N VAL A 310 6.58 -33.08 -38.03
CA VAL A 310 7.86 -32.37 -37.93
C VAL A 310 7.78 -31.22 -36.93
N TRP A 311 8.86 -31.04 -36.17
CA TRP A 311 9.06 -29.90 -35.27
C TRP A 311 10.07 -28.91 -35.88
N ALA A 312 10.13 -27.69 -35.33
CA ALA A 312 11.08 -26.67 -35.77
C ALA A 312 12.53 -27.12 -35.57
N PHE A 313 13.45 -26.53 -36.35
CA PHE A 313 14.88 -26.71 -36.14
C PHE A 313 15.35 -26.04 -34.84
N GLU A 314 16.10 -26.77 -34.01
CA GLU A 314 16.86 -26.27 -32.87
C GLU A 314 18.35 -26.54 -33.16
N ASP A 315 19.20 -25.50 -33.20
CA ASP A 315 20.64 -25.62 -33.52
C ASP A 315 20.94 -26.47 -34.78
N ASP A 316 20.21 -26.21 -35.87
CA ASP A 316 20.29 -26.91 -37.17
C ASP A 316 19.87 -28.40 -37.17
N ILE A 317 19.16 -28.85 -36.12
CA ILE A 317 18.57 -30.20 -36.05
C ILE A 317 17.07 -30.10 -35.78
N ALA A 318 16.25 -30.79 -36.57
CA ALA A 318 14.81 -30.91 -36.37
C ALA A 318 14.44 -32.33 -35.95
N THR A 319 13.45 -32.46 -35.08
CA THR A 319 12.81 -33.74 -34.77
C THR A 319 11.75 -34.05 -35.83
N ALA A 320 11.67 -35.30 -36.29
CA ALA A 320 10.68 -35.73 -37.28
C ALA A 320 10.15 -37.14 -37.01
N LEU A 321 8.85 -37.34 -37.18
CA LEU A 321 8.15 -38.62 -37.06
C LEU A 321 7.98 -39.26 -38.46
N VAL A 322 8.29 -40.55 -38.56
CA VAL A 322 8.04 -41.38 -39.75
C VAL A 322 7.50 -42.74 -39.29
N GLY A 323 6.24 -43.03 -39.62
CA GLY A 323 5.47 -44.12 -39.04
C GLY A 323 5.33 -43.95 -37.53
N ASP A 324 5.68 -45.01 -36.79
CA ASP A 324 5.65 -45.00 -35.32
C ASP A 324 7.01 -44.58 -34.69
N HIS A 325 7.96 -44.09 -35.50
CA HIS A 325 9.32 -43.82 -35.04
C HIS A 325 9.77 -42.39 -35.32
N VAL A 326 10.46 -41.82 -34.34
CA VAL A 326 11.08 -40.50 -34.38
C VAL A 326 12.52 -40.62 -34.87
N GLY A 327 12.96 -39.63 -35.63
CA GLY A 327 14.33 -39.42 -36.09
C GLY A 327 14.74 -37.95 -35.96
N LEU A 328 16.03 -37.68 -36.16
CA LEU A 328 16.63 -36.35 -36.11
C LEU A 328 17.17 -35.98 -37.49
N LEU A 329 16.68 -34.89 -38.04
CA LEU A 329 16.94 -34.41 -39.39
C LEU A 329 17.86 -33.19 -39.35
N ARG A 330 18.87 -33.13 -40.21
CA ARG A 330 19.72 -31.95 -40.38
C ARG A 330 19.15 -30.97 -41.41
N THR A 331 19.60 -29.73 -41.37
CA THR A 331 19.25 -28.67 -42.33
C THR A 331 19.58 -29.00 -43.79
N ASP A 332 20.48 -29.96 -44.05
CA ASP A 332 20.79 -30.44 -45.40
C ASP A 332 19.87 -31.57 -45.89
N GLY A 333 18.86 -31.97 -45.10
CA GLY A 333 17.95 -33.07 -45.37
C GLY A 333 18.50 -34.47 -45.04
N SER A 334 19.73 -34.57 -44.52
CA SER A 334 20.29 -35.84 -44.07
C SER A 334 19.83 -36.21 -42.66
N TRP A 335 19.61 -37.49 -42.42
CA TRP A 335 19.33 -38.00 -41.08
C TRP A 335 20.59 -37.96 -40.22
N LEU A 336 20.54 -37.19 -39.13
CA LEU A 336 21.46 -37.35 -38.01
C LEU A 336 21.18 -38.68 -37.31
N LEU A 337 19.92 -38.94 -37.00
CA LEU A 337 19.42 -40.22 -36.48
C LEU A 337 18.24 -40.64 -37.35
N ALA A 338 18.37 -41.75 -38.08
CA ALA A 338 17.27 -42.25 -38.89
C ALA A 338 16.07 -42.62 -37.99
N PRO A 339 14.81 -42.50 -38.46
CA PRO A 339 13.61 -42.84 -37.70
C PRO A 339 13.70 -44.27 -37.16
N SER A 340 13.95 -44.39 -35.86
CA SER A 340 14.25 -45.68 -35.22
C SER A 340 14.04 -45.69 -33.71
N VAL A 341 13.67 -44.55 -33.13
CA VAL A 341 13.43 -44.38 -31.69
C VAL A 341 11.99 -43.96 -31.46
N ASP A 342 11.45 -44.18 -30.27
CA ASP A 342 10.06 -43.86 -29.95
C ASP A 342 9.90 -42.42 -29.45
N GLU A 343 10.94 -41.87 -28.82
CA GLU A 343 10.94 -40.50 -28.28
C GLU A 343 12.38 -39.95 -28.21
N VAL A 344 12.52 -38.64 -28.40
CA VAL A 344 13.77 -37.88 -28.22
C VAL A 344 13.47 -36.62 -27.43
N TRP A 345 14.46 -36.11 -26.68
CA TRP A 345 14.36 -34.84 -25.96
C TRP A 345 15.37 -33.83 -26.49
N SER A 346 15.56 -32.71 -25.79
CA SER A 346 16.47 -31.64 -26.18
C SER A 346 17.95 -32.04 -26.16
N PHE A 347 18.77 -31.31 -26.92
CA PHE A 347 20.22 -31.45 -26.89
C PHE A 347 20.80 -30.78 -25.64
N VAL A 348 21.56 -31.55 -24.86
CA VAL A 348 22.29 -31.05 -23.68
C VAL A 348 23.70 -31.63 -23.71
N GLU A 349 24.72 -30.77 -23.59
CA GLU A 349 26.14 -31.17 -23.56
C GLU A 349 26.56 -32.06 -24.76
N GLY A 350 26.05 -31.75 -25.96
CA GLY A 350 26.38 -32.44 -27.21
C GLY A 350 25.81 -33.86 -27.34
N ARG A 351 24.76 -34.17 -26.57
CA ARG A 351 24.03 -35.45 -26.64
C ARG A 351 22.53 -35.20 -26.57
N VAL A 352 21.79 -36.19 -27.03
CA VAL A 352 20.34 -36.26 -26.90
C VAL A 352 19.97 -37.57 -26.22
N ARG A 353 19.09 -37.50 -25.22
CA ARG A 353 18.48 -38.71 -24.66
C ARG A 353 17.39 -39.19 -25.62
N ALA A 354 17.31 -40.51 -25.82
CA ALA A 354 16.36 -41.12 -26.75
C ALA A 354 15.81 -42.42 -26.16
N ARG A 355 14.54 -42.70 -26.42
CA ARG A 355 13.80 -43.86 -25.92
C ARG A 355 13.58 -44.89 -27.02
N VAL A 356 13.82 -46.16 -26.71
CA VAL A 356 13.48 -47.31 -27.54
C VAL A 356 12.79 -48.35 -26.65
N GLY A 357 11.52 -48.63 -26.92
CA GLY A 357 10.61 -49.31 -26.02
C GLY A 357 10.51 -48.58 -24.67
N GLU A 358 10.67 -49.32 -23.58
CA GLU A 358 10.66 -48.77 -22.22
C GLU A 358 12.06 -48.30 -21.77
N ARG A 359 13.02 -48.14 -22.69
CA ARG A 359 14.44 -47.91 -22.34
C ARG A 359 14.97 -46.62 -22.89
N ILE A 360 15.68 -45.87 -22.05
CA ILE A 360 16.37 -44.64 -22.41
C ILE A 360 17.86 -44.92 -22.62
N GLY A 361 18.42 -44.30 -23.66
CA GLY A 361 19.86 -44.23 -23.97
C GLY A 361 20.24 -42.82 -24.41
N TYR A 362 21.48 -42.64 -24.87
CA TYR A 362 22.02 -41.35 -25.29
C TYR A 362 22.72 -41.46 -26.65
N VAL A 363 22.41 -40.51 -27.53
CA VAL A 363 22.96 -40.39 -28.88
C VAL A 363 23.81 -39.13 -28.97
N ASP A 364 24.96 -39.18 -29.64
CA ASP A 364 25.80 -38.00 -29.88
C ASP A 364 25.38 -37.20 -31.13
N LEU A 365 26.05 -36.06 -31.35
CA LEU A 365 25.91 -35.21 -32.55
C LEU A 365 26.35 -35.90 -33.86
N GLN A 366 26.85 -37.13 -33.82
CA GLN A 366 27.15 -37.96 -34.99
C GLN A 366 26.07 -39.02 -35.23
N GLY A 367 25.01 -39.05 -34.42
CA GLY A 367 23.92 -40.02 -34.53
C GLY A 367 24.28 -41.41 -33.99
N GLN A 368 25.39 -41.52 -33.25
CA GLN A 368 25.84 -42.78 -32.67
C GLN A 368 25.37 -42.90 -31.23
N TRP A 369 24.96 -44.10 -30.83
CA TRP A 369 24.65 -44.41 -29.43
C TRP A 369 25.93 -44.33 -28.59
N THR A 370 26.08 -43.26 -27.81
CA THR A 370 27.12 -43.17 -26.78
C THR A 370 26.80 -44.09 -25.61
N ILE A 371 25.50 -44.22 -25.30
CA ILE A 371 24.98 -45.22 -24.36
C ILE A 371 23.75 -45.84 -25.00
N ALA A 372 23.81 -47.14 -25.33
CA ALA A 372 22.66 -47.84 -25.89
C ALA A 372 21.46 -47.84 -24.91
N PRO A 373 20.21 -47.88 -25.40
CA PRO A 373 19.01 -47.88 -24.56
C PRO A 373 19.04 -48.99 -23.51
N ARG A 374 19.03 -48.62 -22.23
CA ARG A 374 19.03 -49.59 -21.12
C ARG A 374 18.49 -49.07 -19.80
N PHE A 375 18.35 -47.76 -19.62
CA PHE A 375 17.82 -47.19 -18.37
C PHE A 375 16.29 -47.19 -18.41
N GLU A 376 15.63 -47.43 -17.27
CA GLU A 376 14.17 -47.24 -17.18
C GLU A 376 13.85 -45.75 -17.26
N GLU A 377 14.63 -44.92 -16.56
CA GLU A 377 14.55 -43.46 -16.56
C GLU A 377 15.95 -42.85 -16.55
N ALA A 378 16.11 -41.68 -17.17
CA ALA A 378 17.37 -40.95 -17.21
C ALA A 378 17.14 -39.45 -17.45
N GLU A 379 17.96 -38.63 -16.79
CA GLU A 379 18.00 -37.17 -16.96
C GLU A 379 19.16 -36.74 -17.86
N ASP A 380 19.24 -35.46 -18.16
CA ASP A 380 20.30 -34.92 -19.02
C ASP A 380 21.66 -34.91 -18.31
N PHE A 381 22.73 -34.88 -19.10
CA PHE A 381 24.08 -34.74 -18.56
C PHE A 381 24.28 -33.34 -18.01
N THR A 382 24.77 -33.27 -16.77
CA THR A 382 25.23 -32.02 -16.17
C THR A 382 26.48 -31.50 -16.89
N PRO A 383 26.81 -30.19 -16.79
CA PRO A 383 28.05 -29.63 -17.33
C PRO A 383 29.34 -30.30 -16.80
N PHE A 384 29.23 -31.09 -15.73
CA PHE A 384 30.32 -31.83 -15.10
C PHE A 384 30.42 -33.30 -15.57
N GLY A 385 29.61 -33.70 -16.56
CA GLY A 385 29.73 -34.99 -17.25
C GLY A 385 29.09 -36.18 -16.53
N LEU A 386 28.18 -35.92 -15.58
CA LEU A 386 27.37 -36.94 -14.89
C LEU A 386 25.88 -36.73 -15.20
N ALA A 387 25.13 -37.81 -15.35
CA ALA A 387 23.68 -37.79 -15.52
C ALA A 387 22.98 -38.69 -14.49
N PRO A 388 21.89 -38.25 -13.84
CA PRO A 388 21.01 -39.12 -13.08
C PRO A 388 20.34 -40.18 -13.97
N ALA A 389 20.43 -41.45 -13.57
CA ALA A 389 19.80 -42.55 -14.29
C ALA A 389 19.33 -43.67 -13.34
N ARG A 390 18.29 -44.39 -13.75
CA ARG A 390 17.66 -45.49 -13.00
C ARG A 390 17.75 -46.81 -13.78
N ALA A 391 18.28 -47.84 -13.13
CA ALA A 391 18.35 -49.20 -13.65
C ALA A 391 17.17 -50.06 -13.20
N ASP A 392 17.00 -51.23 -13.81
CA ASP A 392 15.92 -52.19 -13.51
C ASP A 392 15.76 -52.50 -12.03
N ALA A 393 14.57 -52.20 -11.51
CA ALA A 393 14.19 -52.40 -10.11
C ALA A 393 15.17 -51.77 -9.09
N GLY A 394 15.93 -50.75 -9.51
CA GLY A 394 16.91 -50.03 -8.70
C GLY A 394 16.50 -48.60 -8.36
N GLY A 395 17.24 -47.98 -7.43
CA GLY A 395 17.14 -46.54 -7.18
C GLY A 395 17.84 -45.70 -8.26
N TRP A 396 17.89 -44.40 -8.07
CA TRP A 396 18.67 -43.48 -8.89
C TRP A 396 20.17 -43.60 -8.57
N GLY A 397 21.00 -43.47 -9.61
CA GLY A 397 22.46 -43.34 -9.54
C GLY A 397 22.96 -42.32 -10.55
N LEU A 398 24.28 -42.09 -10.58
CA LEU A 398 24.91 -41.19 -11.56
C LEU A 398 25.72 -42.00 -12.57
N VAL A 399 25.46 -41.79 -13.85
CA VAL A 399 26.18 -42.41 -14.96
C VAL A 399 27.14 -41.41 -15.61
N ARG A 400 28.29 -41.92 -16.08
CA ARG A 400 29.24 -41.16 -16.91
C ARG A 400 28.91 -41.27 -18.40
N ALA A 401 29.56 -40.44 -19.19
CA ALA A 401 29.48 -40.45 -20.66
C ALA A 401 29.83 -41.78 -21.35
N ASP A 402 30.59 -42.66 -20.69
CA ASP A 402 30.93 -44.01 -21.17
C ASP A 402 29.87 -45.06 -20.80
N GLY A 403 28.84 -44.67 -20.05
CA GLY A 403 27.82 -45.54 -19.54
C GLY A 403 28.19 -46.28 -18.24
N GLU A 404 29.37 -46.09 -17.66
CA GLU A 404 29.66 -46.72 -16.38
C GLU A 404 29.08 -45.88 -15.22
N TRP A 405 28.65 -46.56 -14.15
CA TRP A 405 28.15 -45.89 -12.96
C TRP A 405 29.29 -45.13 -12.27
N ALA A 406 29.15 -43.81 -12.16
CA ALA A 406 29.95 -42.99 -11.26
C ALA A 406 29.51 -43.19 -9.82
N VAL A 407 28.19 -43.18 -9.60
CA VAL A 407 27.55 -43.46 -8.33
C VAL A 407 26.53 -44.57 -8.58
N PRO A 408 26.69 -45.76 -7.96
CA PRO A 408 25.75 -46.86 -8.16
C PRO A 408 24.31 -46.47 -7.76
N PRO A 409 23.30 -47.03 -8.43
CA PRO A 409 21.88 -46.91 -8.06
C PRO A 409 21.65 -47.20 -6.56
N ALA A 410 21.34 -46.17 -5.77
CA ALA A 410 21.20 -46.28 -4.32
C ALA A 410 20.27 -45.23 -3.68
N PHE A 411 19.72 -44.31 -4.47
CA PHE A 411 18.89 -43.19 -4.00
C PHE A 411 17.43 -43.35 -4.43
N GLU A 412 16.50 -42.87 -3.62
CA GLU A 412 15.07 -42.82 -3.96
C GLU A 412 14.78 -41.69 -4.96
N ASN A 413 15.49 -40.56 -4.79
CA ASN A 413 15.48 -39.42 -5.69
C ASN A 413 16.90 -38.89 -5.85
N LEU A 414 17.25 -38.44 -7.06
CA LEU A 414 18.54 -37.82 -7.35
C LEU A 414 18.39 -36.81 -8.47
N GLN A 415 18.49 -35.52 -8.15
CA GLN A 415 18.19 -34.45 -9.10
C GLN A 415 19.33 -33.43 -9.13
N TRP A 416 19.71 -32.98 -10.32
CA TRP A 416 20.65 -31.87 -10.48
C TRP A 416 20.01 -30.53 -10.10
N ARG A 417 20.67 -29.79 -9.21
CA ARG A 417 20.25 -28.45 -8.78
C ARG A 417 21.29 -27.45 -9.27
N HIS A 418 20.91 -26.63 -10.27
CA HIS A 418 21.82 -25.69 -10.94
C HIS A 418 22.40 -24.64 -9.98
N ASP A 419 21.56 -24.11 -9.09
CA ASP A 419 21.91 -23.20 -7.99
C ASP A 419 22.89 -23.84 -7.00
N TRP A 420 22.69 -25.12 -6.66
CA TRP A 420 23.56 -25.84 -5.74
C TRP A 420 24.88 -26.26 -6.40
N GLU A 421 24.92 -26.33 -7.74
CA GLU A 421 25.96 -27.03 -8.53
C GLU A 421 26.25 -28.42 -7.93
N GLY A 422 25.19 -29.13 -7.58
CA GLY A 422 25.24 -30.41 -6.90
C GLY A 422 23.94 -31.19 -7.09
N PHE A 423 23.93 -32.42 -6.59
CA PHE A 423 22.75 -33.28 -6.66
C PHE A 423 22.06 -33.31 -5.31
N GLU A 424 20.79 -32.93 -5.30
CA GLU A 424 19.89 -33.24 -4.21
C GLU A 424 19.64 -34.75 -4.22
N ALA A 425 19.86 -35.40 -3.07
CA ALA A 425 19.78 -36.85 -2.97
C ALA A 425 18.92 -37.26 -1.78
N THR A 426 17.94 -38.12 -2.06
CA THR A 426 17.05 -38.67 -1.03
C THR A 426 17.29 -40.15 -0.86
N ARG A 427 17.42 -40.60 0.40
CA ARG A 427 17.54 -42.02 0.76
C ARG A 427 16.80 -42.26 2.07
N ASP A 428 15.94 -43.28 2.13
CA ASP A 428 15.09 -43.60 3.28
C ASP A 428 14.22 -42.40 3.73
N GLY A 429 13.73 -41.60 2.78
CA GLY A 429 13.00 -40.36 3.05
C GLY A 429 13.80 -39.24 3.72
N LYS A 430 15.14 -39.30 3.69
CA LYS A 430 16.04 -38.25 4.20
C LYS A 430 16.81 -37.58 3.08
N SER A 431 16.97 -36.27 3.18
CA SER A 431 17.65 -35.44 2.18
C SER A 431 19.12 -35.24 2.52
N GLY A 432 19.94 -35.18 1.47
CA GLY A 432 21.37 -34.93 1.49
C GLY A 432 21.82 -34.27 0.18
N LEU A 433 23.13 -34.06 0.06
CA LEU A 433 23.77 -33.39 -1.06
C LEU A 433 24.97 -34.20 -1.54
N LEU A 434 25.04 -34.42 -2.85
CA LEU A 434 26.27 -34.83 -3.54
C LEU A 434 26.84 -33.62 -4.29
N ASP A 435 28.15 -33.50 -4.36
CA ASP A 435 28.77 -32.49 -5.22
C ASP A 435 28.62 -32.82 -6.71
N ALA A 436 29.03 -31.89 -7.58
CA ALA A 436 29.05 -32.06 -9.02
C ALA A 436 29.85 -33.28 -9.53
N GLN A 437 30.67 -33.92 -8.70
CA GLN A 437 31.41 -35.14 -9.04
C GLN A 437 30.76 -36.40 -8.44
N GLY A 438 29.58 -36.28 -7.82
CA GLY A 438 28.84 -37.39 -7.22
C GLY A 438 29.37 -37.84 -5.86
N ARG A 439 30.21 -37.05 -5.19
CA ARG A 439 30.67 -37.37 -3.82
C ARG A 439 29.65 -36.87 -2.83
N VAL A 440 29.28 -37.70 -1.85
CA VAL A 440 28.39 -37.30 -0.75
C VAL A 440 29.09 -36.23 0.09
N VAL A 441 28.50 -35.03 0.12
CA VAL A 441 28.96 -33.87 0.88
C VAL A 441 28.14 -33.72 2.16
N ILE A 442 26.83 -33.82 2.03
CA ILE A 442 25.88 -33.85 3.14
C ILE A 442 25.21 -35.22 3.10
N GLU A 443 25.44 -36.03 4.13
CA GLU A 443 24.82 -37.35 4.23
C GLU A 443 23.28 -37.22 4.22
N PRO A 444 22.54 -38.09 3.48
CA PRO A 444 21.09 -38.11 3.50
C PRO A 444 20.56 -38.64 4.85
N VAL A 445 20.58 -37.78 5.87
CA VAL A 445 20.15 -38.05 7.25
C VAL A 445 19.26 -36.94 7.81
N TYR A 446 19.06 -35.87 7.05
CA TYR A 446 18.26 -34.70 7.44
C TYR A 446 16.82 -34.85 6.94
N GLU A 447 15.87 -34.25 7.64
CA GLU A 447 14.48 -34.16 7.16
C GLU A 447 14.40 -33.26 5.92
N GLN A 448 15.22 -32.21 5.89
CA GLN A 448 15.26 -31.23 4.81
C GLN A 448 16.67 -30.63 4.71
N VAL A 449 17.09 -30.34 3.48
CA VAL A 449 18.33 -29.63 3.11
C VAL A 449 17.95 -28.61 2.04
N ASP A 450 18.41 -27.37 2.19
CA ASP A 450 18.19 -26.31 1.19
C ASP A 450 19.36 -25.33 1.17
N LEU A 451 19.57 -24.70 0.02
CA LEU A 451 20.61 -23.69 -0.15
C LEU A 451 20.17 -22.39 0.54
N LEU A 452 21.04 -21.85 1.39
CA LEU A 452 20.84 -20.53 1.95
C LEU A 452 21.18 -19.49 0.87
N GLU A 453 20.16 -18.89 0.26
CA GLU A 453 20.33 -17.88 -0.80
C GLU A 453 21.14 -16.66 -0.31
N GLU A 454 22.41 -16.57 -0.71
CA GLU A 454 23.23 -15.41 -0.41
C GLU A 454 23.20 -14.39 -1.57
N TYR A 455 22.50 -13.26 -1.38
CA TYR A 455 22.62 -12.12 -2.32
C TYR A 455 24.09 -11.69 -2.51
N PRO A 456 24.59 -11.57 -3.75
CA PRO A 456 25.97 -11.15 -4.01
C PRO A 456 26.23 -9.73 -3.48
N ILE A 457 27.39 -9.53 -2.84
CA ILE A 457 27.81 -8.22 -2.28
C ILE A 457 28.05 -7.17 -3.39
N GLU A 458 28.41 -7.63 -4.58
CA GLU A 458 28.86 -6.77 -5.69
C GLU A 458 27.79 -5.81 -6.20
N SER A 459 26.51 -6.04 -5.86
CA SER A 459 25.42 -5.09 -6.13
C SER A 459 25.41 -3.84 -5.24
N LEU A 460 26.23 -3.75 -4.18
CA LEU A 460 26.12 -2.70 -3.17
C LEU A 460 27.42 -1.94 -2.86
N THR A 461 28.56 -2.31 -3.47
CA THR A 461 29.84 -1.63 -3.20
C THR A 461 30.76 -1.52 -4.42
N SER A 462 30.49 -0.56 -5.31
CA SER A 462 31.54 0.23 -5.99
C SER A 462 30.95 1.27 -6.94
N GLU A 463 31.36 2.54 -6.79
CA GLU A 463 31.22 3.58 -7.83
C GLU A 463 32.11 3.32 -9.07
N ASP A 464 32.85 2.22 -9.10
CA ASP A 464 33.69 1.79 -10.21
C ASP A 464 33.09 0.55 -10.89
N ASN A 465 32.15 0.77 -11.82
CA ASN A 465 31.73 -0.23 -12.81
C ASN A 465 32.79 -0.34 -13.90
N ASP A 466 33.89 -1.04 -13.61
CA ASP A 466 34.82 -1.55 -14.63
C ASP A 466 34.54 -3.05 -14.88
N PRO A 467 33.87 -3.41 -15.99
CA PRO A 467 33.52 -4.81 -16.31
C PRO A 467 34.74 -5.69 -16.60
N SER A 468 35.97 -5.15 -16.57
CA SER A 468 37.19 -5.94 -16.73
C SER A 468 37.66 -6.64 -15.44
N ASN A 469 37.05 -6.35 -14.28
CA ASN A 469 37.48 -6.88 -12.98
C ASN A 469 36.64 -8.06 -12.46
N GLU A 470 35.60 -8.49 -13.18
CA GLU A 470 34.70 -9.60 -12.79
C GLU A 470 35.33 -11.00 -12.84
N ARG A 471 36.56 -11.14 -13.36
CA ARG A 471 37.23 -12.45 -13.51
C ARG A 471 38.08 -12.88 -12.31
N GLY A 472 37.73 -12.51 -11.09
CA GLY A 472 38.58 -12.81 -9.93
C GLY A 472 37.98 -12.82 -8.53
N ALA A 473 36.72 -12.45 -8.33
CA ALA A 473 36.09 -12.60 -7.01
C ALA A 473 35.83 -14.09 -6.73
N PRO A 474 36.37 -14.67 -5.63
CA PRO A 474 36.07 -16.06 -5.31
C PRO A 474 34.58 -16.19 -5.00
N ALA A 475 33.89 -17.08 -5.73
CA ALA A 475 32.53 -17.48 -5.40
C ALA A 475 32.45 -17.81 -3.91
N ARG A 476 31.50 -17.17 -3.20
CA ARG A 476 31.33 -17.44 -1.77
C ARG A 476 31.00 -18.92 -1.57
N PRO A 477 31.55 -19.57 -0.53
CA PRO A 477 31.24 -20.97 -0.26
C PRO A 477 29.75 -21.10 0.02
N LYS A 478 29.07 -21.95 -0.76
CA LYS A 478 27.65 -22.28 -0.59
C LYS A 478 27.39 -22.78 0.82
N ARG A 479 26.26 -22.40 1.39
CA ARG A 479 25.83 -22.79 2.73
C ARG A 479 24.44 -23.38 2.65
N PHE A 480 24.20 -24.40 3.46
CA PHE A 480 22.97 -25.16 3.42
C PHE A 480 22.32 -25.15 4.80
N ALA A 481 21.06 -24.73 4.85
CA ALA A 481 20.23 -24.92 6.02
C ALA A 481 19.83 -26.41 6.07
N VAL A 482 19.86 -26.98 7.28
CA VAL A 482 19.61 -28.41 7.49
C VAL A 482 18.71 -28.62 8.71
N GLU A 483 17.67 -29.43 8.56
CA GLU A 483 16.74 -29.79 9.65
C GLU A 483 16.94 -31.25 10.09
N ARG A 484 17.09 -31.45 11.41
CA ARG A 484 17.16 -32.78 12.02
C ARG A 484 15.78 -33.29 12.41
N ALA A 485 15.67 -34.60 12.62
CA ALA A 485 14.43 -35.27 13.04
C ALA A 485 13.82 -34.77 14.36
N ASP A 486 14.57 -34.03 15.19
CA ASP A 486 14.07 -33.38 16.41
C ASP A 486 13.48 -31.98 16.15
N GLY A 487 13.43 -31.54 14.89
CA GLY A 487 12.95 -30.23 14.43
C GLY A 487 13.96 -29.09 14.65
N LEU A 488 15.17 -29.41 15.08
CA LEU A 488 16.24 -28.44 15.27
C LEU A 488 17.01 -28.23 13.97
N CYS A 489 17.22 -26.96 13.65
CA CYS A 489 17.84 -26.50 12.42
C CYS A 489 19.23 -25.95 12.70
N GLY A 490 20.14 -26.17 11.76
CA GLY A 490 21.50 -25.62 11.76
C GLY A 490 21.92 -25.23 10.35
N LEU A 491 23.12 -24.64 10.23
CA LEU A 491 23.70 -24.25 8.95
C LEU A 491 25.00 -25.02 8.73
N THR A 492 25.21 -25.56 7.54
CA THR A 492 26.46 -26.21 7.12
C THR A 492 27.08 -25.49 5.92
N ASP A 493 28.39 -25.63 5.71
CA ASP A 493 29.01 -25.27 4.43
C ASP A 493 28.76 -26.36 3.36
N GLY A 494 29.15 -26.07 2.12
CA GLY A 494 29.18 -27.03 1.00
C GLY A 494 30.22 -28.14 1.15
N GLN A 495 30.78 -28.36 2.34
CA GLN A 495 31.58 -29.52 2.72
C GLN A 495 30.93 -30.30 3.88
N GLY A 496 29.73 -29.91 4.32
CA GLY A 496 29.00 -30.54 5.42
C GLY A 496 29.49 -30.15 6.83
N ARG A 497 30.38 -29.16 6.96
CA ARG A 497 30.82 -28.64 8.26
C ARG A 497 29.76 -27.73 8.85
N VAL A 498 29.39 -27.99 10.10
CA VAL A 498 28.45 -27.14 10.86
C VAL A 498 29.05 -25.75 11.11
N LEU A 499 28.38 -24.73 10.58
CA LEU A 499 28.65 -23.30 10.73
C LEU A 499 27.80 -22.68 11.86
N VAL A 500 26.53 -23.06 11.92
CA VAL A 500 25.57 -22.66 12.96
C VAL A 500 25.04 -23.94 13.63
N PRO A 501 25.12 -24.06 14.97
CA PRO A 501 24.72 -25.26 15.69
C PRO A 501 23.21 -25.53 15.56
N PHE A 502 22.83 -26.78 15.80
CA PHE A 502 21.44 -27.24 15.78
C PHE A 502 20.68 -26.85 17.06
N ASP A 503 20.62 -25.55 17.37
CA ASP A 503 19.93 -25.00 18.55
C ASP A 503 18.67 -24.18 18.20
N TYR A 504 18.44 -23.96 16.91
CA TYR A 504 17.37 -23.10 16.37
C TYR A 504 16.22 -23.93 15.83
N GLY A 505 15.02 -23.35 15.73
CA GLY A 505 13.83 -24.10 15.33
C GLY A 505 13.17 -23.52 14.08
N ARG A 506 12.54 -24.39 13.27
CA ARG A 506 12.02 -24.13 11.92
C ARG A 506 13.10 -23.73 10.91
N PHE A 507 13.09 -24.44 9.79
CA PHE A 507 13.98 -24.25 8.66
C PHE A 507 14.03 -22.80 8.16
N GLU A 508 12.86 -22.18 8.04
CA GLU A 508 12.63 -20.78 7.60
C GLU A 508 13.29 -19.71 8.49
N THR A 509 13.76 -20.05 9.69
CA THR A 509 14.29 -19.03 10.63
C THR A 509 15.78 -18.76 10.46
N LEU A 510 16.47 -19.61 9.68
CA LEU A 510 17.85 -19.40 9.28
C LEU A 510 17.87 -18.60 7.99
N GLU A 511 17.86 -17.28 8.13
CA GLU A 511 17.86 -16.35 6.98
C GLU A 511 19.15 -15.53 6.99
N PRO A 512 19.76 -15.29 5.82
CA PRO A 512 20.84 -14.33 5.76
C PRO A 512 20.28 -12.91 5.89
N LEU A 513 21.13 -11.95 6.25
CA LEU A 513 20.73 -10.54 6.24
C LEU A 513 20.35 -10.10 4.81
N THR A 514 19.47 -9.12 4.65
CA THR A 514 19.06 -8.59 3.32
C THR A 514 20.00 -7.47 2.85
N GLY A 515 19.80 -6.95 1.63
CA GLY A 515 20.70 -5.97 1.00
C GLY A 515 21.00 -4.72 1.83
N GLU A 516 19.97 -4.04 2.35
CA GLU A 516 20.13 -2.82 3.19
C GLU A 516 20.92 -3.13 4.48
N GLU A 517 20.67 -4.29 5.07
CA GLU A 517 21.31 -4.74 6.31
C GLU A 517 22.77 -5.13 6.09
N ARG A 518 23.08 -5.81 4.97
CA ARG A 518 24.45 -6.18 4.62
C ARG A 518 25.30 -4.97 4.28
N ALA A 519 24.72 -3.96 3.60
CA ALA A 519 25.42 -2.70 3.30
C ALA A 519 25.91 -2.00 4.59
N HIS A 520 25.06 -1.97 5.62
CA HIS A 520 25.35 -1.28 6.88
C HIS A 520 26.00 -2.15 7.96
N ALA A 521 25.79 -3.47 7.97
CA ALA A 521 26.43 -4.42 8.90
C ALA A 521 27.96 -4.50 8.75
N MET A 522 28.52 -3.72 7.82
CA MET A 522 29.90 -3.71 7.37
C MET A 522 30.26 -5.08 6.77
N VAL A 523 30.60 -5.10 5.49
CA VAL A 523 30.99 -6.25 4.62
C VAL A 523 31.96 -7.29 5.25
N ARG A 524 32.47 -7.06 6.46
CA ARG A 524 33.38 -7.93 7.21
C ARG A 524 32.72 -8.92 8.18
N ARG A 525 31.48 -8.73 8.64
CA ARG A 525 30.83 -9.67 9.58
C ARG A 525 29.85 -10.60 8.86
N ASP A 526 29.94 -11.88 9.19
CA ASP A 526 29.15 -12.95 8.60
C ASP A 526 27.98 -13.29 9.52
N LEU A 527 26.85 -12.60 9.33
CA LEU A 527 25.72 -12.62 10.25
C LEU A 527 24.52 -13.35 9.65
N VAL A 528 23.86 -14.17 10.47
CA VAL A 528 22.67 -14.95 10.11
C VAL A 528 21.58 -14.71 11.15
N ARG A 529 20.34 -14.51 10.70
CA ARG A 529 19.19 -14.46 11.60
C ARG A 529 18.92 -15.85 12.16
N VAL A 530 18.61 -15.89 13.44
CA VAL A 530 18.29 -17.13 14.14
C VAL A 530 17.06 -16.92 15.00
N ALA A 531 16.25 -17.96 15.18
CA ALA A 531 15.15 -17.94 16.12
C ALA A 531 15.09 -19.22 16.95
N SER A 532 14.68 -19.07 18.20
CA SER A 532 14.42 -20.20 19.09
C SER A 532 13.08 -20.04 19.79
N LYS A 533 12.47 -21.16 20.16
CA LYS A 533 11.19 -21.16 20.87
C LYS A 533 11.41 -20.83 22.34
N GLY A 534 10.72 -19.80 22.84
CA GLY A 534 10.85 -19.34 24.22
C GLY A 534 10.42 -20.39 25.25
N GLY A 535 11.38 -21.09 25.86
CA GLY A 535 11.13 -22.11 26.88
C GLY A 535 10.81 -23.48 26.29
N ARG A 536 11.64 -24.48 26.64
CA ARG A 536 11.71 -25.84 26.05
C ARG A 536 10.42 -26.70 26.10
N THR A 537 9.27 -26.22 26.58
CA THR A 537 8.13 -27.09 26.93
C THR A 537 6.72 -26.60 26.55
N ALA A 538 6.52 -25.38 26.01
CA ALA A 538 5.18 -24.90 25.69
C ALA A 538 4.84 -25.00 24.20
N LYS A 539 3.74 -25.71 23.86
CA LYS A 539 3.25 -25.83 22.47
C LYS A 539 3.03 -24.47 21.78
N ASN A 540 2.68 -23.44 22.55
CA ASN A 540 2.38 -22.09 22.05
C ASN A 540 3.40 -21.02 22.49
N ALA A 541 4.63 -21.41 22.83
CA ALA A 541 5.67 -20.44 23.15
C ALA A 541 6.00 -19.58 21.91
N PRO A 542 6.20 -18.25 22.08
CA PRO A 542 6.56 -17.36 21.00
C PRO A 542 7.97 -17.68 20.48
N TRP A 543 8.17 -17.43 19.19
CA TRP A 543 9.50 -17.41 18.59
C TRP A 543 10.23 -16.16 19.05
N LEU A 544 11.44 -16.34 19.56
CA LEU A 544 12.33 -15.28 19.98
C LEU A 544 13.48 -15.18 19.00
N ARG A 545 13.71 -13.97 18.50
CA ARG A 545 14.65 -13.65 17.43
C ARG A 545 16.02 -13.26 18.00
N GLY A 546 17.06 -13.60 17.26
CA GLY A 546 18.45 -13.28 17.55
C GLY A 546 19.27 -13.16 16.26
N ILE A 547 20.56 -12.83 16.42
CA ILE A 547 21.54 -12.72 15.35
C ILE A 547 22.75 -13.56 15.73
N TYR A 548 23.18 -14.44 14.83
CA TYR A 548 24.35 -15.29 14.99
C TYR A 548 25.51 -14.76 14.14
N ASP A 549 26.69 -14.64 14.75
CA ASP A 549 27.93 -14.33 14.04
C ASP A 549 28.63 -15.65 13.70
N VAL A 550 28.55 -16.05 12.43
CA VAL A 550 29.07 -17.32 11.92
C VAL A 550 30.60 -17.35 12.01
N ALA A 551 31.25 -16.22 11.70
CA ALA A 551 32.71 -16.11 11.78
C ALA A 551 33.21 -16.20 13.24
N ALA A 552 32.47 -15.61 14.19
CA ALA A 552 32.81 -15.68 15.60
C ALA A 552 32.29 -16.96 16.30
N GLY A 553 31.39 -17.70 15.67
CA GLY A 553 30.77 -18.91 16.22
C GLY A 553 29.96 -18.66 17.49
N ARG A 554 29.20 -17.56 17.55
CA ARG A 554 28.37 -17.21 18.73
C ARG A 554 27.17 -16.35 18.37
N GLU A 555 26.15 -16.36 19.24
CA GLU A 555 25.06 -15.37 19.20
C GLU A 555 25.59 -13.97 19.51
N LEU A 556 25.41 -13.06 18.56
CA LEU A 556 25.69 -11.63 18.70
C LEU A 556 24.54 -10.93 19.44
N VAL A 557 23.31 -11.23 19.02
CA VAL A 557 22.08 -10.83 19.70
C VAL A 557 21.36 -12.11 20.14
N PRO A 558 21.20 -12.36 21.45
CA PRO A 558 20.57 -13.59 21.92
C PRO A 558 19.13 -13.73 21.46
N CYS A 559 18.68 -14.98 21.22
CA CYS A 559 17.29 -15.31 20.90
C CYS A 559 16.34 -15.08 22.09
N ARG A 560 16.10 -13.81 22.45
CA ARG A 560 15.23 -13.41 23.56
C ARG A 560 14.19 -12.35 23.16
N HIS A 561 14.28 -11.82 21.94
CA HIS A 561 13.49 -10.68 21.52
C HIS A 561 12.28 -11.09 20.70
N ARG A 562 11.10 -10.53 21.00
CA ARG A 562 9.90 -10.78 20.20
C ARG A 562 10.01 -10.13 18.81
N THR A 563 10.57 -8.92 18.77
CA THR A 563 10.88 -8.20 17.54
C THR A 563 12.36 -7.85 17.51
N LEU A 564 12.98 -8.05 16.35
CA LEU A 564 14.35 -7.68 16.05
C LEU A 564 14.36 -7.18 14.61
N GLN A 565 14.77 -5.92 14.42
CA GLN A 565 14.87 -5.28 13.12
C GLN A 565 16.21 -4.57 12.99
N PRO A 566 16.77 -4.47 11.77
CA PRO A 566 17.94 -3.67 11.52
C PRO A 566 17.64 -2.18 11.71
N LEU A 567 18.64 -1.42 12.12
CA LEU A 567 18.56 0.03 12.21
C LEU A 567 19.86 0.63 11.68
N ALA A 568 19.78 1.43 10.62
CA ALA A 568 20.91 2.11 10.03
C ALA A 568 20.71 3.62 10.13
N TRP A 569 21.74 4.35 10.54
CA TRP A 569 21.69 5.80 10.59
C TRP A 569 23.05 6.40 10.21
N GLY A 570 23.02 7.59 9.62
CA GLY A 570 24.21 8.16 9.00
C GLY A 570 24.75 7.29 7.86
N THR A 571 26.05 7.43 7.58
CA THR A 571 26.70 6.73 6.46
C THR A 571 27.36 5.42 6.86
N HIS A 572 27.57 5.18 8.17
CA HIS A 572 28.36 4.05 8.66
C HIS A 572 27.85 3.47 9.99
N GLU A 573 26.71 3.93 10.51
CA GLU A 573 26.22 3.51 11.82
C GLU A 573 25.09 2.49 11.65
N PHE A 574 25.18 1.40 12.42
CA PHE A 574 24.28 0.27 12.33
C PHE A 574 24.01 -0.32 13.71
N GLY A 575 22.81 -0.85 13.88
CA GLY A 575 22.33 -1.45 15.11
C GLY A 575 21.05 -2.26 14.90
N TRP A 576 20.41 -2.59 16.02
CA TRP A 576 19.23 -3.43 16.05
C TRP A 576 18.14 -2.77 16.88
N LEU A 577 16.99 -2.52 16.28
CA LEU A 577 15.77 -2.17 17.00
C LEU A 577 15.17 -3.46 17.58
N VAL A 578 15.03 -3.51 18.90
CA VAL A 578 14.48 -4.67 19.62
C VAL A 578 13.25 -4.27 20.41
N ALA A 579 12.27 -5.17 20.48
CA ALA A 579 11.07 -4.92 21.28
C ALA A 579 10.54 -6.20 21.93
N ASP A 580 10.16 -6.08 23.20
CA ASP A 580 9.62 -7.16 24.03
C ASP A 580 8.35 -6.72 24.77
N PRO A 581 7.47 -7.63 25.23
CA PRO A 581 6.30 -7.23 26.03
C PRO A 581 6.70 -6.44 27.28
N VAL A 582 6.00 -5.33 27.54
CA VAL A 582 6.31 -4.47 28.71
C VAL A 582 6.12 -5.27 30.03
N PRO A 583 7.03 -5.13 31.02
CA PRO A 583 6.86 -5.74 32.33
C PRO A 583 5.56 -5.30 33.01
N ARG A 584 4.92 -6.20 33.78
CA ARG A 584 3.66 -5.89 34.52
C ARG A 584 3.76 -4.71 35.49
N SER A 585 4.97 -4.33 35.89
CA SER A 585 5.25 -3.22 36.81
C SER A 585 5.41 -1.86 36.12
N ALA A 586 5.43 -1.79 34.79
CA ALA A 586 5.67 -0.56 34.07
C ALA A 586 4.38 0.26 33.86
N LYS A 587 4.53 1.58 33.78
CA LYS A 587 3.47 2.52 33.40
C LYS A 587 3.33 2.50 31.86
N ALA A 588 2.58 1.53 31.35
CA ALA A 588 2.31 1.38 29.92
C ALA A 588 0.88 0.90 29.71
N GLU A 589 0.32 1.21 28.54
CA GLU A 589 -1.00 0.73 28.15
C GLU A 589 -0.96 -0.78 27.86
N LYS A 590 -2.11 -1.43 28.03
CA LYS A 590 -2.25 -2.86 27.79
C LYS A 590 -2.02 -3.15 26.30
N GLY A 591 -0.96 -3.90 26.01
CA GLY A 591 -0.61 -4.29 24.63
C GLY A 591 0.57 -3.52 24.02
N GLN A 592 1.22 -2.62 24.77
CA GLN A 592 2.45 -1.97 24.34
C GLN A 592 3.68 -2.88 24.49
N LEU A 593 4.74 -2.57 23.72
CA LEU A 593 6.05 -3.22 23.80
C LEU A 593 7.08 -2.29 24.44
N ALA A 594 8.03 -2.84 25.19
CA ALA A 594 9.23 -2.16 25.63
C ALA A 594 10.25 -2.21 24.49
N VAL A 595 10.43 -1.08 23.83
CA VAL A 595 11.36 -0.87 22.71
C VAL A 595 12.72 -0.47 23.26
N GLY A 596 13.79 -0.95 22.62
CA GLY A 596 15.16 -0.56 22.87
C GLY A 596 16.01 -0.65 21.60
N VAL A 597 17.23 -0.14 21.66
CA VAL A 597 18.16 -0.12 20.53
C VAL A 597 19.50 -0.73 20.95
N LEU A 598 19.98 -1.68 20.17
CA LEU A 598 21.30 -2.28 20.32
C LEU A 598 22.24 -1.73 19.24
N ARG A 599 23.53 -1.68 19.54
CA ARG A 599 24.60 -1.46 18.54
C ARG A 599 24.77 -2.70 17.67
N ALA A 600 25.47 -2.55 16.55
CA ALA A 600 25.80 -3.64 15.64
C ALA A 600 26.37 -4.88 16.34
N ASP A 601 27.16 -4.71 17.41
CA ASP A 601 27.77 -5.79 18.19
C ASP A 601 26.88 -6.41 19.27
N GLY A 602 25.61 -5.99 19.36
CA GLY A 602 24.65 -6.44 20.36
C GLY A 602 24.72 -5.70 21.69
N ALA A 603 25.65 -4.76 21.88
CA ALA A 603 25.70 -3.93 23.08
C ALA A 603 24.48 -3.00 23.14
N VAL A 604 23.97 -2.72 24.34
CA VAL A 604 22.82 -1.82 24.52
C VAL A 604 23.24 -0.38 24.19
N LEU A 605 22.59 0.23 23.19
CA LEU A 605 22.69 1.66 22.91
C LEU A 605 21.65 2.43 23.74
N HIS A 606 20.40 1.97 23.66
CA HIS A 606 19.27 2.44 24.45
C HIS A 606 18.56 1.22 25.05
N PRO A 607 18.34 1.18 26.38
CA PRO A 607 17.72 0.02 27.01
C PRO A 607 16.29 -0.19 26.52
N GLN A 608 15.76 -1.40 26.71
CA GLN A 608 14.33 -1.66 26.47
C GLN A 608 13.45 -1.07 27.58
N ALA A 609 13.44 0.25 27.66
CA ALA A 609 12.80 1.03 28.71
C ALA A 609 11.67 1.91 28.17
N TYR A 610 11.33 1.81 26.88
CA TYR A 610 10.44 2.76 26.23
C TYR A 610 9.18 2.07 25.73
N PRO A 611 7.98 2.36 26.28
CA PRO A 611 6.72 1.86 25.72
C PRO A 611 6.51 2.37 24.29
N TRP A 612 7.13 3.50 23.97
CA TRP A 612 7.17 4.05 22.63
C TRP A 612 8.36 5.00 22.40
N ILE A 613 8.81 5.04 21.15
CA ILE A 613 9.84 5.91 20.61
C ILE A 613 9.26 6.49 19.32
N SER A 614 9.29 7.81 19.16
CA SER A 614 8.58 8.57 18.12
C SER A 614 7.05 8.49 18.21
N THR A 615 6.50 7.27 18.08
CA THR A 615 5.08 6.97 18.11
C THR A 615 4.82 5.69 18.91
N ALA A 616 3.60 5.55 19.44
CA ALA A 616 3.15 4.35 20.16
C ALA A 616 3.37 3.08 19.31
N VAL A 617 3.70 1.93 19.93
CA VAL A 617 3.82 0.65 19.21
C VAL A 617 3.02 -0.43 19.95
N SER A 618 2.14 -1.12 19.22
CA SER A 618 1.29 -2.20 19.73
C SER A 618 1.84 -3.58 19.36
N VAL A 619 1.54 -4.58 20.19
CA VAL A 619 1.85 -6.01 19.98
C VAL A 619 1.19 -6.58 18.72
N ALA A 620 0.09 -6.00 18.23
CA ALA A 620 -0.67 -6.49 17.08
C ALA A 620 -0.10 -6.00 15.73
N ASP A 621 0.68 -4.92 15.72
CA ASP A 621 0.97 -4.16 14.51
C ASP A 621 2.44 -4.29 14.10
N GLY A 622 2.74 -5.35 13.35
CA GLY A 622 4.07 -5.53 12.74
C GLY A 622 4.52 -4.32 11.91
N TRP A 623 3.57 -3.58 11.33
CA TRP A 623 3.81 -2.40 10.49
C TRP A 623 4.28 -1.15 11.27
N MET A 624 3.85 -0.97 12.53
CA MET A 624 4.24 0.20 13.34
C MET A 624 5.74 0.19 13.71
N SER A 625 6.38 -0.98 13.73
CA SER A 625 7.83 -1.09 13.94
C SER A 625 8.65 -0.45 12.80
N THR A 626 8.11 -0.45 11.58
CA THR A 626 8.72 0.21 10.41
C THR A 626 8.69 1.74 10.54
N VAL A 627 7.63 2.31 11.11
CA VAL A 627 7.52 3.76 11.33
C VAL A 627 8.55 4.24 12.35
N VAL A 628 8.67 3.53 13.47
CA VAL A 628 9.69 3.84 14.49
C VAL A 628 11.10 3.70 13.92
N ARG A 629 11.36 2.63 13.16
CA ARG A 629 12.63 2.44 12.44
C ARG A 629 12.90 3.63 11.50
N SER A 630 11.94 3.98 10.65
CA SER A 630 12.07 5.05 9.66
C SER A 630 12.37 6.41 10.30
N ASP A 631 11.64 6.76 11.36
CA ASP A 631 11.85 8.03 12.05
C ASP A 631 13.21 8.07 12.78
N LEU A 632 13.60 6.98 13.46
CA LEU A 632 14.94 6.86 14.04
C LEU A 632 16.03 7.02 12.97
N CYS A 633 15.93 6.29 11.86
CA CYS A 633 16.89 6.39 10.74
C CYS A 633 16.98 7.83 10.24
N LYS A 634 15.84 8.48 9.97
CA LYS A 634 15.77 9.84 9.43
C LYS A 634 16.37 10.87 10.39
N ARG A 635 15.91 10.91 11.63
CA ARG A 635 16.31 11.94 12.60
C ARG A 635 17.76 11.77 13.06
N TRP A 636 18.18 10.54 13.36
CA TRP A 636 19.57 10.30 13.77
C TRP A 636 20.56 10.55 12.62
N SER A 637 20.20 10.27 11.37
CA SER A 637 21.03 10.63 10.22
C SER A 637 21.18 12.15 10.04
N ALA A 638 20.20 12.94 10.48
CA ALA A 638 20.26 14.39 10.53
C ALA A 638 20.94 14.95 11.80
N GLY A 639 21.37 14.09 12.72
CA GLY A 639 21.92 14.50 14.03
C GLY A 639 20.86 15.01 15.02
N GLU A 640 19.57 14.75 14.74
CA GLU A 640 18.45 15.16 15.59
C GLU A 640 18.04 14.03 16.55
N PRO A 641 17.70 14.32 17.81
CA PRO A 641 17.19 13.30 18.73
C PRO A 641 15.72 12.94 18.47
N VAL A 642 15.28 11.79 18.98
CA VAL A 642 13.90 11.30 18.85
C VAL A 642 13.21 11.30 20.21
N LYS A 643 11.97 11.78 20.29
CA LYS A 643 11.16 11.80 21.52
C LYS A 643 10.75 10.37 21.90
N ALA A 644 10.81 10.03 23.18
CA ALA A 644 10.37 8.75 23.71
C ALA A 644 9.78 8.92 25.12
N VAL A 645 9.19 7.86 25.66
CA VAL A 645 8.64 7.84 27.03
C VAL A 645 9.29 6.74 27.81
N ARG A 646 9.68 7.02 29.05
CA ARG A 646 10.19 5.98 29.94
C ARG A 646 9.06 5.19 30.60
N ASN A 647 9.19 3.86 30.61
CA ASN A 647 8.21 2.94 31.18
C ASN A 647 8.16 2.94 32.72
N ASP A 648 9.22 3.40 33.39
CA ASP A 648 9.32 3.43 34.86
C ASP A 648 8.72 4.72 35.44
N THR A 649 8.98 5.86 34.82
CA THR A 649 8.54 7.16 35.30
C THR A 649 7.28 7.66 34.59
N GLY A 650 7.11 7.33 33.30
CA GLY A 650 6.12 7.94 32.40
C GLY A 650 6.56 9.28 31.82
N LEU A 651 7.83 9.67 32.00
CA LEU A 651 8.35 10.96 31.58
C LEU A 651 8.86 10.93 30.14
N TYR A 652 8.75 12.07 29.46
CA TYR A 652 9.28 12.34 28.14
C TYR A 652 10.81 12.47 28.21
N VAL A 653 11.48 11.81 27.28
CA VAL A 653 12.92 11.88 27.08
C VAL A 653 13.24 11.98 25.59
N TRP A 654 14.47 12.35 25.28
CA TRP A 654 14.98 12.50 23.92
C TRP A 654 16.21 11.61 23.74
N LEU A 655 16.12 10.68 22.80
CA LEU A 655 17.14 9.67 22.51
C LEU A 655 18.05 10.15 21.39
N HIS A 656 19.35 10.23 21.67
CA HIS A 656 20.38 10.60 20.71
C HIS A 656 21.07 9.36 20.14
N ALA A 657 21.57 9.46 18.91
CA ALA A 657 22.21 8.36 18.20
C ALA A 657 23.49 7.83 18.88
N ASP A 658 24.15 8.67 19.69
CA ASP A 658 25.34 8.34 20.48
C ASP A 658 25.03 7.50 21.75
N GLY A 659 23.74 7.27 22.06
CA GLY A 659 23.27 6.56 23.25
C GLY A 659 22.94 7.47 24.44
N ARG A 660 23.00 8.79 24.28
CA ARG A 660 22.61 9.74 25.33
C ARG A 660 21.10 9.87 25.40
N GLU A 661 20.57 9.77 26.62
CA GLU A 661 19.19 10.09 26.97
C GLU A 661 19.16 11.49 27.58
N GLN A 662 18.35 12.38 27.03
CA GLN A 662 18.20 13.77 27.50
C GLN A 662 16.78 13.98 28.04
N ALA A 663 16.65 14.66 29.18
CA ALA A 663 15.33 14.97 29.74
C ALA A 663 14.55 15.92 28.83
N HIS A 664 13.22 15.78 28.78
CA HIS A 664 12.38 16.66 27.97
C HIS A 664 12.53 18.15 28.32
N THR A 665 12.58 18.47 29.62
CA THR A 665 12.80 19.85 30.12
C THR A 665 14.11 20.44 29.60
N GLU A 666 15.21 19.67 29.62
CA GLU A 666 16.52 20.10 29.14
C GLU A 666 16.54 20.31 27.62
N HIS A 667 15.90 19.41 26.87
CA HIS A 667 15.81 19.51 25.42
C HIS A 667 15.03 20.75 24.97
N MET A 668 13.86 20.99 25.58
CA MET A 668 13.04 22.15 25.27
C MET A 668 13.74 23.45 25.70
N ALA A 669 14.47 23.44 26.81
CA ALA A 669 15.30 24.57 27.21
C ALA A 669 16.43 24.88 26.21
N ALA A 670 17.07 23.85 25.65
CA ALA A 670 18.09 24.01 24.62
C ALA A 670 17.51 24.57 23.31
N ARG A 671 16.32 24.10 22.89
CA ARG A 671 15.59 24.66 21.74
C ARG A 671 15.25 26.13 21.95
N HIS A 672 14.67 26.49 23.11
CA HIS A 672 14.44 27.90 23.43
C HIS A 672 15.75 28.69 23.38
N ALA A 673 16.84 28.20 23.98
CA ALA A 673 18.13 28.90 23.94
C ALA A 673 18.65 29.14 22.50
N ALA A 674 18.22 28.33 21.53
CA ALA A 674 18.51 28.51 20.10
C ALA A 674 17.53 29.47 19.37
N GLY A 675 16.56 30.06 20.07
CA GLY A 675 15.60 31.05 19.54
C GLY A 675 14.18 30.52 19.34
N ASP A 676 13.90 29.26 19.70
CA ASP A 676 12.60 28.63 19.51
C ASP A 676 11.62 28.95 20.65
N LEU A 677 10.78 29.98 20.46
CA LEU A 677 9.75 30.36 21.44
C LEU A 677 8.62 29.33 21.56
N GLN A 678 8.38 28.53 20.52
CA GLN A 678 7.38 27.47 20.55
C GLN A 678 7.80 26.36 21.52
N ALA A 679 9.10 26.06 21.60
CA ALA A 679 9.61 25.12 22.60
C ALA A 679 9.37 25.59 24.05
N ALA A 680 9.44 26.91 24.30
CA ALA A 680 9.11 27.45 25.62
C ALA A 680 7.61 27.30 25.93
N TYR A 681 6.74 27.53 24.93
CA TYR A 681 5.30 27.37 25.06
C TYR A 681 4.89 25.92 25.33
N GLU A 682 5.40 24.97 24.53
CA GLU A 682 5.14 23.54 24.70
C GLU A 682 5.58 23.04 26.08
N LEU A 683 6.79 23.43 26.53
CA LEU A 683 7.28 23.07 27.86
C LEU A 683 6.39 23.65 28.97
N ALA A 684 5.90 24.87 28.81
CA ALA A 684 4.99 25.48 29.78
C ALA A 684 3.67 24.70 29.90
N CYS A 685 3.08 24.28 28.77
CA CYS A 685 1.88 23.45 28.75
C CYS A 685 2.13 22.10 29.43
N HIS A 686 3.22 21.40 29.07
CA HIS A 686 3.55 20.11 29.70
C HIS A 686 3.76 20.24 31.22
N LEU A 687 4.44 21.29 31.69
CA LEU A 687 4.62 21.54 33.13
C LEU A 687 3.33 21.92 33.86
N ARG A 688 2.38 22.57 33.17
CA ARG A 688 1.07 22.89 33.73
C ARG A 688 0.22 21.62 33.88
N ASP A 689 0.20 20.80 32.84
CA ASP A 689 -0.72 19.68 32.70
C ASP A 689 -0.14 18.36 33.28
N GLY A 690 1.17 18.34 33.57
CA GLY A 690 1.89 17.15 34.04
C GLY A 690 2.09 16.10 32.94
N GLU A 691 2.01 16.51 31.68
CA GLU A 691 2.09 15.60 30.54
C GLU A 691 3.55 15.32 30.20
N GLY A 692 4.01 14.11 30.52
CA GLY A 692 5.39 13.70 30.23
C GLY A 692 6.48 14.44 31.00
N VAL A 693 6.11 15.31 31.93
CA VAL A 693 6.99 15.95 32.92
C VAL A 693 6.28 15.96 34.27
N GLU A 694 7.01 16.12 35.37
CA GLU A 694 6.36 16.38 36.65
C GLU A 694 5.68 17.75 36.60
N ALA A 695 4.40 17.81 37.01
CA ALA A 695 3.65 19.06 37.02
C ALA A 695 4.30 20.08 37.96
N ASP A 696 4.65 21.23 37.42
CA ASP A 696 5.14 22.39 38.18
C ASP A 696 4.48 23.66 37.62
N PRO A 697 3.32 24.05 38.17
CA PRO A 697 2.61 25.24 37.73
C PRO A 697 3.40 26.55 37.88
N ARG A 698 4.40 26.61 38.78
CA ARG A 698 5.25 27.81 38.94
C ARG A 698 6.24 27.93 37.80
N GLU A 699 6.90 26.82 37.48
CA GLU A 699 7.86 26.78 36.38
C GLU A 699 7.12 26.90 35.04
N ALA A 700 5.93 26.29 34.91
CA ALA A 700 5.03 26.50 33.77
C ALA A 700 4.78 27.99 33.49
N LEU A 701 4.45 28.77 34.53
CA LEU A 701 4.23 30.22 34.38
C LEU A 701 5.47 30.95 33.88
N ARG A 702 6.67 30.58 34.35
CA ARG A 702 7.93 31.18 33.88
C ARG A 702 8.22 30.85 32.43
N TRP A 703 8.04 29.59 32.02
CA TRP A 703 8.19 29.20 30.62
C TRP A 703 7.15 29.84 29.72
N MET A 704 5.92 30.04 30.22
CA MET A 704 4.88 30.78 29.51
C MET A 704 5.29 32.25 29.31
N ALA A 705 5.85 32.89 30.33
CA ALA A 705 6.40 34.25 30.23
C ALA A 705 7.55 34.35 29.20
N ARG A 706 8.41 33.32 29.15
CA ARG A 706 9.47 33.21 28.13
C ARG A 706 8.92 33.07 26.73
N ALA A 707 7.90 32.24 26.53
CA ALA A 707 7.22 32.11 25.24
C ALA A 707 6.52 33.40 24.81
N ALA A 708 5.98 34.16 25.76
CA ALA A 708 5.43 35.50 25.56
C ALA A 708 6.51 36.57 25.27
N GLY A 709 7.80 36.22 25.29
CA GLY A 709 8.90 37.12 24.92
C GLY A 709 9.46 37.96 26.06
N VAL A 710 9.20 37.60 27.34
CA VAL A 710 9.82 38.24 28.52
C VAL A 710 10.59 37.22 29.37
N ARG A 711 11.33 37.65 30.40
CA ARG A 711 12.18 36.73 31.18
C ARG A 711 11.46 36.10 32.35
N GLU A 712 10.67 36.91 33.06
CA GLU A 712 9.94 36.53 34.26
C GLU A 712 8.46 36.93 34.15
N PRO A 713 7.53 36.21 34.80
CA PRO A 713 6.09 36.52 34.77
C PRO A 713 5.73 37.92 35.29
N GLY A 714 6.60 38.51 36.11
CA GLY A 714 6.44 39.85 36.66
C GLY A 714 6.88 40.99 35.73
N ASP A 715 7.58 40.67 34.63
CA ASP A 715 8.01 41.66 33.66
C ASP A 715 6.80 42.36 33.01
N ALA A 716 6.97 43.62 32.62
CA ALA A 716 5.88 44.39 32.04
C ALA A 716 5.54 43.86 30.63
N PRO A 717 4.26 43.67 30.28
CA PRO A 717 3.86 43.19 28.95
C PRO A 717 4.46 44.00 27.79
N ALA A 718 4.56 45.33 27.96
CA ALA A 718 5.15 46.23 26.98
C ALA A 718 6.65 46.00 26.70
N THR A 719 7.33 45.14 27.47
CA THR A 719 8.73 44.75 27.27
C THR A 719 8.90 43.44 26.52
N ALA A 720 7.80 42.79 26.12
CA ALA A 720 7.82 41.58 25.33
C ALA A 720 8.57 41.78 24.01
N SER A 721 9.41 40.80 23.65
CA SER A 721 10.06 40.75 22.34
C SER A 721 9.03 40.80 21.21
N PRO A 722 9.29 41.50 20.08
CA PRO A 722 8.40 41.49 18.91
C PRO A 722 8.01 40.09 18.44
N ASP A 723 8.92 39.12 18.57
CA ASP A 723 8.71 37.72 18.19
C ASP A 723 7.89 36.90 19.22
N GLY A 724 7.52 37.51 20.36
CA GLY A 724 6.75 36.87 21.43
C GLY A 724 5.43 36.31 20.93
N LEU A 725 5.09 35.08 21.35
CA LEU A 725 3.94 34.36 20.83
C LEU A 725 2.62 34.93 21.39
N PRO A 726 1.67 35.39 20.55
CA PRO A 726 0.39 35.91 21.02
C PRO A 726 -0.42 34.87 21.81
N VAL A 727 -0.36 33.59 21.42
CA VAL A 727 -1.00 32.49 22.15
C VAL A 727 -0.44 32.33 23.56
N ALA A 728 0.88 32.49 23.73
CA ALA A 728 1.51 32.42 25.05
C ALA A 728 1.13 33.62 25.93
N MET A 729 0.98 34.81 25.35
CA MET A 729 0.48 36.00 26.06
C MET A 729 -0.97 35.81 26.54
N CYS A 730 -1.82 35.21 25.70
CA CYS A 730 -3.20 34.88 26.06
C CYS A 730 -3.26 33.85 27.21
N GLU A 731 -2.49 32.77 27.12
CA GLU A 731 -2.39 31.77 28.19
C GLU A 731 -1.79 32.36 29.48
N LEU A 732 -0.76 33.20 29.38
CA LEU A 732 -0.17 33.89 30.52
C LEU A 732 -1.19 34.79 31.22
N SER A 733 -2.05 35.48 30.45
CA SER A 733 -3.16 36.25 31.01
C SER A 733 -4.11 35.39 31.83
N LYS A 734 -4.55 34.25 31.28
CA LYS A 734 -5.40 33.29 31.99
C LYS A 734 -4.73 32.85 33.29
N MET A 735 -3.45 32.50 33.26
CA MET A 735 -2.73 32.06 34.46
C MET A 735 -2.58 33.18 35.51
N LEU A 736 -2.44 34.44 35.11
CA LEU A 736 -2.32 35.58 36.04
C LEU A 736 -3.66 36.07 36.59
N ARG A 737 -4.77 35.71 35.93
CA ARG A 737 -6.13 36.07 36.34
C ARG A 737 -6.50 35.46 37.70
N TRP A 738 -6.06 34.23 37.96
CA TRP A 738 -6.24 33.53 39.23
C TRP A 738 -4.93 33.39 39.99
N ASP A 739 -4.98 33.04 41.29
CA ASP A 739 -3.76 32.76 42.06
C ASP A 739 -3.15 31.42 41.65
N THR A 740 -2.44 31.43 40.52
CA THR A 740 -1.73 30.26 40.03
C THR A 740 -0.46 30.09 40.85
N ALA A 741 -0.40 28.98 41.59
CA ALA A 741 0.78 28.49 42.28
C ALA A 741 1.33 29.39 43.42
N GLY A 742 0.50 30.28 43.98
CA GLY A 742 0.86 31.12 45.13
C GLY A 742 1.72 32.32 44.76
N LEU A 743 1.65 32.79 43.52
CA LEU A 743 2.27 34.03 43.05
C LEU A 743 1.33 35.25 43.19
N GLY A 744 0.08 35.02 43.59
CA GLY A 744 -0.95 36.04 43.70
C GLY A 744 -1.59 36.33 42.34
N ALA A 745 -2.93 36.45 42.33
CA ALA A 745 -3.65 36.91 41.15
C ALA A 745 -3.27 38.37 40.83
N ASP A 746 -2.97 38.64 39.57
CA ASP A 746 -2.76 39.98 39.03
C ASP A 746 -3.59 40.15 37.75
N PRO A 747 -4.92 40.29 37.89
CA PRO A 747 -5.81 40.46 36.75
C PRO A 747 -5.50 41.74 35.95
N ALA A 748 -4.89 42.75 36.57
CA ALA A 748 -4.48 43.96 35.86
C ALA A 748 -3.36 43.67 34.86
N ARG A 749 -2.34 42.90 35.29
CA ARG A 749 -1.30 42.41 34.38
C ARG A 749 -1.87 41.44 33.36
N GLY A 750 -2.81 40.57 33.73
CA GLY A 750 -3.50 39.67 32.80
C GLY A 750 -4.20 40.43 31.67
N ARG A 751 -4.97 41.48 32.00
CA ARG A 751 -5.62 42.34 31.00
C ARG A 751 -4.59 43.03 30.09
N ALA A 752 -3.47 43.49 30.65
CA ALA A 752 -2.40 44.11 29.87
C ALA A 752 -1.72 43.12 28.90
N TRP A 753 -1.57 41.84 29.28
CA TRP A 753 -1.07 40.80 28.37
C TRP A 753 -1.99 40.51 27.20
N LEU A 754 -3.32 40.54 27.39
CA LEU A 754 -4.27 40.39 26.27
C LEU A 754 -4.18 41.57 25.29
N LEU A 755 -4.04 42.79 25.80
CA LEU A 755 -3.81 43.97 24.95
C LEU A 755 -2.48 43.85 24.18
N GLN A 756 -1.43 43.32 24.82
CA GLN A 756 -0.16 43.07 24.16
C GLN A 756 -0.28 41.98 23.08
N ALA A 757 -1.00 40.89 23.36
CA ALA A 757 -1.26 39.83 22.39
C ALA A 757 -1.93 40.38 21.12
N ILE A 758 -2.91 41.27 21.28
CA ILE A 758 -3.55 41.96 20.15
C ILE A 758 -2.56 42.83 19.37
N ALA A 759 -1.67 43.55 20.07
CA ALA A 759 -0.67 44.38 19.42
C ALA A 759 0.37 43.56 18.62
N HIS A 760 0.66 42.32 19.04
CA HIS A 760 1.60 41.41 18.36
C HIS A 760 0.96 40.60 17.23
N GLY A 761 -0.38 40.51 17.15
CA GLY A 761 -1.09 39.72 16.15
C GLY A 761 -0.94 40.16 14.69
N GLY A 762 -0.31 41.32 14.40
CA GLY A 762 0.02 41.73 13.04
C GLY A 762 -1.19 41.88 12.09
N GLU A 763 -1.02 41.55 10.81
CA GLU A 763 -2.07 41.60 9.77
C GLU A 763 -3.16 40.52 9.97
N ASP A 764 -2.85 39.44 10.68
CA ASP A 764 -3.79 38.34 10.98
C ASP A 764 -4.73 38.66 12.16
N GLY A 765 -4.46 39.73 12.91
CA GLY A 765 -5.22 40.13 14.09
C GLY A 765 -5.00 39.19 15.29
N ALA A 766 -5.63 39.50 16.42
CA ALA A 766 -5.59 38.61 17.58
C ALA A 766 -6.55 37.44 17.38
N ASP A 767 -6.20 36.28 17.92
CA ASP A 767 -7.09 35.11 17.87
C ASP A 767 -8.42 35.39 18.60
N ALA A 768 -9.47 34.69 18.19
CA ALA A 768 -10.80 34.84 18.76
C ALA A 768 -10.82 34.64 20.29
N ALA A 769 -9.93 33.78 20.81
CA ALA A 769 -9.79 33.54 22.23
C ALA A 769 -9.29 34.79 22.99
N THR A 770 -8.26 35.47 22.48
CA THR A 770 -7.72 36.70 23.06
C THR A 770 -8.78 37.79 23.12
N HIS A 771 -9.51 38.00 22.02
CA HIS A 771 -10.61 38.96 21.98
C HIS A 771 -11.76 38.57 22.94
N GLY A 772 -12.10 37.28 23.02
CA GLY A 772 -13.11 36.79 23.96
C GLY A 772 -12.72 37.05 25.42
N HIS A 773 -11.49 36.71 25.82
CA HIS A 773 -11.02 36.90 27.19
C HIS A 773 -10.90 38.39 27.54
N LEU A 774 -10.45 39.23 26.60
CA LEU A 774 -10.39 40.68 26.84
C LEU A 774 -11.80 41.28 26.95
N GLY A 775 -12.73 40.84 26.10
CA GLY A 775 -14.14 41.23 26.17
C GLY A 775 -14.74 40.96 27.54
N TYR A 776 -14.47 39.77 28.08
CA TYR A 776 -14.87 39.39 29.43
C TYR A 776 -14.28 40.30 30.50
N MET A 777 -12.96 40.49 30.50
CA MET A 777 -12.31 41.32 31.52
C MET A 777 -12.77 42.78 31.48
N LEU A 778 -13.10 43.31 30.29
CA LEU A 778 -13.66 44.65 30.12
C LEU A 778 -15.09 44.76 30.65
N CYS A 779 -15.95 43.81 30.31
CA CYS A 779 -17.36 43.79 30.73
C CYS A 779 -17.52 43.62 32.25
N GLU A 780 -16.68 42.78 32.87
CA GLU A 780 -16.69 42.53 34.31
C GLU A 780 -15.88 43.57 35.11
N GLY A 781 -15.05 44.39 34.46
CA GLY A 781 -14.12 45.29 35.14
C GLY A 781 -12.99 44.56 35.85
N GLU A 782 -12.61 43.39 35.34
CA GLU A 782 -11.52 42.60 35.90
C GLU A 782 -10.17 43.18 35.46
N GLY A 783 -9.32 43.51 36.43
CA GLY A 783 -8.00 44.09 36.16
C GLY A 783 -8.00 45.55 35.69
N GLY A 784 -9.11 46.28 35.83
CA GLY A 784 -9.18 47.70 35.48
C GLY A 784 -10.58 48.27 35.65
N GLU A 785 -10.85 49.45 35.07
CA GLU A 785 -12.21 49.99 35.04
C GLU A 785 -13.11 49.15 34.12
N ARG A 786 -14.38 48.99 34.53
CA ARG A 786 -15.43 48.33 33.77
C ARG A 786 -15.76 49.16 32.52
N ASP A 787 -15.67 48.53 31.35
CA ASP A 787 -15.98 49.13 30.05
C ASP A 787 -16.82 48.14 29.22
N LEU A 788 -18.14 48.22 29.41
CA LEU A 788 -19.10 47.36 28.71
C LEU A 788 -19.07 47.56 27.19
N GLN A 789 -18.93 48.80 26.72
CA GLN A 789 -18.94 49.08 25.29
C GLN A 789 -17.65 48.61 24.61
N GLY A 790 -16.49 48.78 25.26
CA GLY A 790 -15.23 48.19 24.82
C GLY A 790 -15.30 46.66 24.83
N GLY A 791 -15.81 46.07 25.91
CA GLY A 791 -15.91 44.62 26.06
C GLY A 791 -16.79 43.96 25.01
N MET A 792 -17.97 44.53 24.73
CA MET A 792 -18.85 44.04 23.67
C MET A 792 -18.21 44.09 22.28
N ARG A 793 -17.47 45.15 21.95
CA ARG A 793 -16.75 45.23 20.66
C ARG A 793 -15.73 44.09 20.51
N HIS A 794 -15.03 43.74 21.58
CA HIS A 794 -14.12 42.60 21.55
C HIS A 794 -14.84 41.26 21.46
N TYR A 795 -15.99 41.11 22.11
CA TYR A 795 -16.82 39.94 21.87
C TYR A 795 -17.33 39.88 20.43
N GLU A 796 -17.69 40.99 19.79
CA GLU A 796 -18.12 41.01 18.38
C GLU A 796 -17.01 40.51 17.46
N LEU A 797 -15.77 40.99 17.64
CA LEU A 797 -14.58 40.51 16.91
C LEU A 797 -14.33 39.01 17.12
N ALA A 798 -14.43 38.52 18.36
CA ALA A 798 -14.29 37.09 18.64
C ALA A 798 -15.44 36.26 18.07
N ALA A 799 -16.66 36.80 18.07
CA ALA A 799 -17.84 36.16 17.53
C ALA A 799 -17.80 36.06 16.00
N GLU A 800 -17.18 36.99 15.27
CA GLU A 800 -16.95 36.87 13.82
C GLU A 800 -16.18 35.59 13.45
N GLN A 801 -15.30 35.13 14.35
CA GLN A 801 -14.55 33.88 14.21
C GLN A 801 -15.23 32.68 14.92
N ASN A 802 -16.53 32.79 15.22
CA ASN A 802 -17.35 31.77 15.89
C ASN A 802 -16.84 31.33 17.27
N ASN A 803 -16.17 32.20 18.02
CA ASN A 803 -15.80 31.90 19.40
C ASN A 803 -17.05 31.72 20.28
N THR A 804 -17.20 30.53 20.85
CA THR A 804 -18.41 30.14 21.61
C THR A 804 -18.62 30.99 22.86
N MET A 805 -17.54 31.30 23.60
CA MET A 805 -17.60 32.17 24.77
C MET A 805 -18.10 33.58 24.41
N ALA A 806 -17.61 34.15 23.31
CA ALA A 806 -18.04 35.47 22.87
C ALA A 806 -19.50 35.47 22.37
N LEU A 807 -19.89 34.46 21.58
CA LEU A 807 -21.27 34.28 21.11
C LEU A 807 -22.25 34.15 22.28
N TYR A 808 -21.90 33.33 23.28
CA TYR A 808 -22.68 33.17 24.50
C TYR A 808 -22.83 34.50 25.26
N ASN A 809 -21.72 35.20 25.51
CA ASN A 809 -21.72 36.43 26.29
C ASN A 809 -22.43 37.59 25.57
N LEU A 810 -22.35 37.69 24.24
CA LEU A 810 -23.14 38.66 23.45
C LEU A 810 -24.63 38.33 23.50
N GLY A 811 -24.99 37.05 23.37
CA GLY A 811 -26.37 36.60 23.52
C GLY A 811 -26.93 36.99 24.89
N LEU A 812 -26.15 36.77 25.95
CA LEU A 812 -26.54 37.13 27.31
C LEU A 812 -26.66 38.65 27.50
N ALA A 813 -25.69 39.43 27.00
CA ALA A 813 -25.73 40.89 27.07
C ALA A 813 -26.98 41.46 26.37
N HIS A 814 -27.32 40.97 25.18
CA HIS A 814 -28.55 41.38 24.48
C HIS A 814 -29.82 40.94 25.19
N LYS A 815 -29.84 39.74 25.78
CA LYS A 815 -30.98 39.23 26.56
C LYS A 815 -31.23 40.04 27.83
N LEU A 816 -30.17 40.46 28.52
CA LEU A 816 -30.26 41.25 29.75
C LEU A 816 -30.44 42.75 29.47
N GLY A 817 -30.21 43.19 28.24
CA GLY A 817 -30.23 44.60 27.86
C GLY A 817 -29.01 45.36 28.36
N GLU A 818 -27.82 44.78 28.33
CA GLU A 818 -26.59 45.47 28.73
C GLU A 818 -25.74 45.83 27.50
N PRO A 819 -25.40 47.12 27.23
CA PRO A 819 -25.71 48.34 27.99
C PRO A 819 -27.00 49.08 27.53
N GLY A 820 -27.93 48.39 26.84
CA GLY A 820 -29.10 49.01 26.19
C GLY A 820 -30.47 48.58 26.72
N GLU A 821 -31.39 48.28 25.82
CA GLU A 821 -32.65 47.62 26.14
C GLU A 821 -32.53 46.13 25.76
N SER A 822 -33.32 45.27 26.42
CA SER A 822 -33.36 43.85 26.10
C SER A 822 -33.80 43.64 24.64
N ASP A 823 -32.99 42.92 23.87
CA ASP A 823 -33.25 42.54 22.49
C ASP A 823 -33.15 41.01 22.36
N LEU A 824 -34.29 40.35 22.58
CA LEU A 824 -34.38 38.89 22.53
C LEU A 824 -34.08 38.33 21.13
N ALA A 825 -34.43 39.07 20.07
CA ALA A 825 -34.20 38.63 18.70
C ALA A 825 -32.70 38.60 18.36
N ARG A 826 -31.94 39.63 18.76
CA ARG A 826 -30.47 39.62 18.65
C ARG A 826 -29.85 38.55 19.53
N ALA A 827 -30.34 38.38 20.76
CA ALA A 827 -29.87 37.33 21.65
C ALA A 827 -30.03 35.93 21.04
N ILE A 828 -31.20 35.63 20.47
CA ILE A 828 -31.48 34.39 19.73
C ILE A 828 -30.48 34.21 18.58
N GLY A 829 -30.21 35.26 17.81
CA GLY A 829 -29.23 35.20 16.71
C GLY A 829 -27.83 34.77 17.17
N TYR A 830 -27.33 35.31 18.28
CA TYR A 830 -26.02 34.91 18.82
C TYR A 830 -26.05 33.50 19.44
N PHE A 831 -27.08 33.15 20.19
CA PHE A 831 -27.20 31.80 20.78
C PHE A 831 -27.36 30.72 19.71
N ARG A 832 -28.05 31.00 18.59
CA ARG A 832 -28.18 30.09 17.45
C ARG A 832 -26.83 29.81 16.81
N ARG A 833 -26.01 30.84 16.60
CA ARG A 833 -24.64 30.67 16.12
C ARG A 833 -23.77 29.88 17.11
N GLY A 834 -23.96 30.10 18.42
CA GLY A 834 -23.28 29.31 19.46
C GLY A 834 -23.69 27.84 19.45
N HIS A 835 -24.98 27.57 19.22
CA HIS A 835 -25.50 26.21 19.02
C HIS A 835 -24.88 25.52 17.81
N GLU A 836 -24.81 26.22 16.68
CA GLU A 836 -24.18 25.71 15.45
C GLU A 836 -22.67 25.45 15.63
N ALA A 837 -22.01 26.22 16.50
CA ALA A 837 -20.61 26.01 16.90
C ALA A 837 -20.42 24.91 17.97
N GLY A 838 -21.49 24.23 18.40
CA GLY A 838 -21.44 23.09 19.33
C GLY A 838 -21.41 23.45 20.82
N ASP A 839 -21.73 24.69 21.19
CA ASP A 839 -21.74 25.10 22.60
C ASP A 839 -23.04 24.71 23.31
N THR A 840 -22.95 23.79 24.27
CA THR A 840 -24.12 23.31 25.04
C THR A 840 -24.76 24.43 25.87
N SER A 841 -23.97 25.37 26.41
CA SER A 841 -24.49 26.47 27.23
C SER A 841 -25.28 27.48 26.38
N ALA A 842 -24.81 27.78 25.17
CA ALA A 842 -25.51 28.60 24.19
C ALA A 842 -26.77 27.90 23.67
N THR A 843 -26.71 26.57 23.48
CA THR A 843 -27.88 25.76 23.09
C THR A 843 -28.99 25.83 24.15
N MET A 844 -28.63 25.71 25.43
CA MET A 844 -29.58 25.88 26.53
C MET A 844 -30.18 27.29 26.55
N GLN A 845 -29.33 28.32 26.42
CA GLN A 845 -29.82 29.71 26.40
C GLN A 845 -30.65 30.02 25.15
N LEU A 846 -30.40 29.37 24.01
CA LEU A 846 -31.20 29.47 22.79
C LEU A 846 -32.64 29.00 23.08
N GLY A 847 -32.80 27.77 23.59
CA GLY A 847 -34.11 27.22 23.94
C GLY A 847 -34.87 28.12 24.92
N ARG A 848 -34.20 28.56 25.99
CA ARG A 848 -34.81 29.48 26.99
C ARG A 848 -35.26 30.80 26.39
N THR A 849 -34.43 31.39 25.53
CA THR A 849 -34.68 32.72 24.98
C THR A 849 -35.73 32.68 23.87
N LEU A 850 -35.78 31.60 23.09
CA LEU A 850 -36.85 31.33 22.13
C LEU A 850 -38.21 31.18 22.82
N CYS A 851 -38.31 30.41 23.91
CA CYS A 851 -39.57 30.31 24.67
C CYS A 851 -40.02 31.68 25.22
N LEU A 852 -39.10 32.44 25.81
CA LEU A 852 -39.40 33.78 26.34
C LEU A 852 -39.87 34.74 25.22
N HIS A 853 -39.20 34.71 24.06
CA HIS A 853 -39.56 35.55 22.93
C HIS A 853 -40.91 35.15 22.32
N ALA A 854 -41.16 33.86 22.16
CA ALA A 854 -42.42 33.32 21.66
C ALA A 854 -43.60 33.70 22.58
N GLY A 855 -43.42 33.56 23.90
CA GLY A 855 -44.41 33.99 24.90
C GLY A 855 -44.72 35.49 24.81
N ALA A 856 -43.69 36.34 24.72
CA ALA A 856 -43.86 37.78 24.58
C ALA A 856 -44.61 38.15 23.28
N LEU A 857 -44.34 37.47 22.17
CA LEU A 857 -45.06 37.68 20.90
C LEU A 857 -46.52 37.22 20.99
N ALA A 858 -46.79 36.10 21.68
CA ALA A 858 -48.15 35.63 21.92
C ALA A 858 -48.96 36.64 22.73
N GLU A 859 -48.40 37.19 23.81
CA GLU A 859 -49.03 38.24 24.63
C GLU A 859 -49.30 39.53 23.86
N GLN A 860 -48.44 39.85 22.88
CA GLN A 860 -48.59 40.99 21.98
C GLN A 860 -49.57 40.75 20.83
N GLY A 861 -50.16 39.55 20.72
CA GLY A 861 -51.18 39.21 19.73
C GLY A 861 -50.63 38.92 18.32
N HIS A 862 -49.37 38.50 18.20
CA HIS A 862 -48.80 38.03 16.91
C HIS A 862 -49.45 36.73 16.45
N ALA A 863 -49.26 36.37 15.19
CA ALA A 863 -49.90 35.20 14.60
C ALA A 863 -49.41 33.90 15.28
N GLU A 864 -50.35 33.02 15.61
CA GLU A 864 -50.06 31.74 16.28
C GLU A 864 -49.03 30.88 15.52
N ALA A 865 -49.07 30.94 14.18
CA ALA A 865 -48.09 30.25 13.33
C ALA A 865 -46.65 30.78 13.53
N GLU A 866 -46.48 32.10 13.69
CA GLU A 866 -45.16 32.72 13.89
C GLU A 866 -44.59 32.40 15.28
N VAL A 867 -45.46 32.44 16.30
CA VAL A 867 -45.13 32.04 17.67
C VAL A 867 -44.75 30.55 17.75
N ASN A 868 -45.51 29.69 17.08
CA ASN A 868 -45.26 28.24 17.08
C ASN A 868 -43.96 27.85 16.38
N VAL A 869 -43.49 28.59 15.37
CA VAL A 869 -42.18 28.34 14.75
C VAL A 869 -41.05 28.50 15.78
N LEU A 870 -41.13 29.54 16.62
CA LEU A 870 -40.12 29.77 17.67
C LEU A 870 -40.17 28.70 18.76
N TYR A 871 -41.36 28.27 19.16
CA TYR A 871 -41.51 27.15 20.10
C TYR A 871 -41.00 25.82 19.52
N ALA A 872 -41.20 25.57 18.22
CA ALA A 872 -40.71 24.36 17.56
C ALA A 872 -39.18 24.31 17.55
N GLU A 873 -38.53 25.45 17.29
CA GLU A 873 -37.08 25.57 17.38
C GLU A 873 -36.58 25.41 18.83
N ALA A 874 -37.31 25.98 19.80
CA ALA A 874 -36.98 25.83 21.22
C ALA A 874 -37.05 24.36 21.67
N LEU A 875 -38.10 23.63 21.25
CA LEU A 875 -38.23 22.18 21.50
C LEU A 875 -37.01 21.42 21.00
N TYR A 876 -36.57 21.69 19.77
CA TYR A 876 -35.42 21.02 19.17
C TYR A 876 -34.12 21.29 19.94
N ALA A 877 -33.87 22.56 20.30
CA ALA A 877 -32.69 22.94 21.07
C ALA A 877 -32.67 22.32 22.47
N LEU A 878 -33.81 22.33 23.18
CA LEU A 878 -33.94 21.77 24.52
C LEU A 878 -33.83 20.24 24.52
N GLN A 879 -34.34 19.56 23.50
CA GLN A 879 -34.19 18.11 23.35
C GLN A 879 -32.72 17.70 23.29
N LYS A 880 -31.90 18.42 22.51
CA LYS A 880 -30.45 18.17 22.47
C LYS A 880 -29.77 18.35 23.83
N VAL A 881 -30.18 19.35 24.61
CA VAL A 881 -29.64 19.55 25.98
C VAL A 881 -30.07 18.42 26.91
N ALA A 882 -31.29 17.92 26.76
CA ALA A 882 -31.79 16.80 27.56
C ALA A 882 -31.11 15.45 27.22
N GLU A 883 -30.59 15.31 26.00
CA GLU A 883 -29.88 14.12 25.51
C GLU A 883 -28.36 14.16 25.76
N ASP A 884 -27.79 15.32 26.11
CA ASP A 884 -26.36 15.49 26.43
C ASP A 884 -26.00 14.92 27.83
N SER A 885 -24.76 14.47 27.97
CA SER A 885 -24.18 13.80 29.15
C SER A 885 -23.89 14.72 30.35
N ALA A 886 -23.98 16.04 30.18
CA ALA A 886 -23.76 17.01 31.24
C ALA A 886 -24.98 17.15 32.18
N LYS A 887 -25.01 16.34 33.24
CA LYS A 887 -26.13 16.23 34.21
C LYS A 887 -26.69 17.56 34.76
N ARG A 888 -25.91 18.64 34.80
CA ARG A 888 -26.28 19.94 35.43
C ARG A 888 -27.39 20.71 34.71
N GLN A 889 -27.50 20.57 33.38
CA GLN A 889 -28.45 21.37 32.59
C GLN A 889 -29.66 20.54 32.12
N GLN A 890 -29.59 19.22 32.30
CA GLN A 890 -30.56 18.24 31.83
C GLN A 890 -31.92 18.37 32.53
N GLY A 891 -31.94 18.61 33.84
CA GLY A 891 -33.18 18.65 34.63
C GLY A 891 -34.13 19.75 34.22
N TRP A 892 -33.62 20.96 34.00
CA TRP A 892 -34.42 22.09 33.53
C TRP A 892 -34.92 21.87 32.10
N ALA A 893 -34.08 21.36 31.20
CA ALA A 893 -34.49 21.06 29.83
C ALA A 893 -35.63 20.02 29.79
N CYS A 894 -35.55 18.96 30.60
CA CYS A 894 -36.62 17.97 30.73
C CYS A 894 -37.93 18.56 31.26
N TYR A 895 -37.86 19.48 32.24
CA TYR A 895 -39.03 20.19 32.75
C TYR A 895 -39.74 20.99 31.64
N GLU A 896 -38.99 21.85 30.95
CA GLU A 896 -39.54 22.71 29.90
C GLU A 896 -40.07 21.90 28.72
N LEU A 897 -39.36 20.86 28.27
CA LEU A 897 -39.86 19.94 27.23
C LEU A 897 -41.18 19.29 27.65
N GLY A 898 -41.26 18.84 28.90
CA GLY A 898 -42.48 18.27 29.47
C GLY A 898 -43.65 19.24 29.37
N TRP A 899 -43.43 20.48 29.81
CA TRP A 899 -44.45 21.53 29.81
C TRP A 899 -44.87 21.94 28.40
N MET A 900 -43.93 22.13 27.49
CA MET A 900 -44.21 22.51 26.11
C MET A 900 -44.98 21.41 25.35
N ARG A 901 -44.66 20.13 25.56
CA ARG A 901 -45.39 18.99 24.95
C ARG A 901 -46.79 18.85 25.54
N PHE A 902 -47.01 19.24 26.79
CA PHE A 902 -48.32 19.28 27.43
C PHE A 902 -49.21 20.39 26.84
N GLN A 903 -48.65 21.59 26.65
CA GLN A 903 -49.38 22.76 26.15
C GLN A 903 -49.49 22.84 24.62
N GLY A 904 -48.91 21.88 23.88
CA GLY A 904 -48.92 21.89 22.42
C GLY A 904 -48.07 23.01 21.80
N GLN A 905 -47.07 23.52 22.54
CA GLN A 905 -46.23 24.62 22.09
C GLN A 905 -45.15 24.12 21.14
N GLY A 906 -45.21 24.54 19.87
CA GLY A 906 -44.23 24.16 18.84
C GLY A 906 -44.37 22.74 18.29
N ALA A 907 -45.23 21.91 18.88
CA ALA A 907 -45.60 20.60 18.37
C ALA A 907 -46.96 20.19 18.95
N PRO A 908 -47.73 19.30 18.31
CA PRO A 908 -49.04 18.89 18.81
C PRO A 908 -48.98 18.38 20.26
N GLU A 909 -50.04 18.66 21.02
CA GLU A 909 -50.21 18.19 22.40
C GLU A 909 -49.98 16.67 22.50
N ASP A 910 -49.14 16.26 23.45
CA ASP A 910 -48.79 14.87 23.67
C ASP A 910 -48.48 14.64 25.15
N ALA A 911 -49.53 14.29 25.90
CA ALA A 911 -49.43 14.05 27.33
C ALA A 911 -48.45 12.90 27.67
N ALA A 912 -48.34 11.88 26.81
CA ALA A 912 -47.43 10.76 27.04
C ALA A 912 -45.96 11.17 26.82
N ALA A 913 -45.66 12.01 25.83
CA ALA A 913 -44.32 12.58 25.68
C ALA A 913 -43.98 13.54 26.83
N ALA A 914 -44.95 14.35 27.26
CA ALA A 914 -44.77 15.24 28.39
C ALA A 914 -44.41 14.46 29.68
N GLU A 915 -45.17 13.40 29.98
CA GLU A 915 -44.91 12.49 31.11
C GLU A 915 -43.51 11.88 31.05
N ARG A 916 -43.06 11.38 29.89
CA ARG A 916 -41.72 10.78 29.74
C ARG A 916 -40.60 11.76 30.09
N TRP A 917 -40.67 13.00 29.60
CA TRP A 917 -39.65 14.01 29.88
C TRP A 917 -39.66 14.43 31.35
N LEU A 918 -40.84 14.65 31.95
CA LEU A 918 -40.96 14.99 33.37
C LEU A 918 -40.45 13.86 34.28
N LEU A 919 -40.75 12.60 33.96
CA LEU A 919 -40.23 11.43 34.67
C LEU A 919 -38.69 11.36 34.60
N THR A 920 -38.13 11.69 33.43
CA THR A 920 -36.67 11.73 33.23
C THR A 920 -36.04 12.82 34.09
N GLY A 921 -36.60 14.03 34.09
CA GLY A 921 -36.12 15.13 34.93
C GLY A 921 -36.25 14.86 36.44
N ALA A 922 -37.34 14.21 36.88
CA ALA A 922 -37.55 13.85 38.27
C ALA A 922 -36.61 12.74 38.78
N ALA A 923 -36.02 11.95 37.88
CA ALA A 923 -35.10 10.85 38.18
C ALA A 923 -33.62 11.25 38.25
N LEU A 924 -33.27 12.52 37.97
CA LEU A 924 -31.89 13.02 38.03
C LEU A 924 -31.43 13.23 39.48
N ASP A 925 -31.06 12.14 40.15
CA ASP A 925 -30.87 12.06 41.62
C ASP A 925 -29.47 12.49 42.14
N ASP A 926 -28.63 13.10 41.30
CA ASP A 926 -27.16 13.15 41.53
C ASP A 926 -26.54 14.55 41.70
N CYS A 927 -27.29 15.62 41.97
CA CYS A 927 -26.68 16.94 42.23
C CYS A 927 -27.59 17.88 43.03
N GLU A 928 -27.07 18.57 44.06
CA GLU A 928 -27.78 19.65 44.77
C GLU A 928 -28.25 20.75 43.81
N GLU A 929 -27.54 20.97 42.70
CA GLU A 929 -27.85 21.99 41.70
C GLU A 929 -29.08 21.66 40.83
N ASN A 930 -29.57 20.41 40.82
CA ASN A 930 -30.75 19.98 40.05
C ASN A 930 -32.02 19.88 40.89
N LEU A 931 -31.91 20.08 42.20
CA LEU A 931 -33.01 19.83 43.15
C LEU A 931 -34.25 20.67 42.84
N GLU A 932 -34.05 21.90 42.39
CA GLU A 932 -35.14 22.83 42.05
C GLU A 932 -35.92 22.35 40.81
N SER A 933 -35.20 21.92 39.76
CA SER A 933 -35.82 21.37 38.55
C SER A 933 -36.46 20.00 38.80
N GLN A 934 -35.84 19.15 39.64
CA GLN A 934 -36.40 17.88 40.06
C GLN A 934 -37.72 18.06 40.82
N ARG A 935 -37.76 19.04 41.73
CA ARG A 935 -38.97 19.42 42.46
C ARG A 935 -40.05 19.91 41.51
N ALA A 936 -39.71 20.79 40.56
CA ALA A 936 -40.66 21.30 39.56
C ALA A 936 -41.27 20.16 38.70
N CYS A 937 -40.45 19.22 38.20
CA CYS A 937 -40.96 18.05 37.47
C CYS A 937 -41.88 17.18 38.33
N THR A 938 -41.47 16.89 39.57
CA THR A 938 -42.23 16.06 40.53
C THR A 938 -43.56 16.72 40.89
N GLU A 939 -43.56 18.05 41.04
CA GLU A 939 -44.76 18.85 41.32
C GLU A 939 -45.77 18.78 40.17
N VAL A 940 -45.34 18.98 38.93
CA VAL A 940 -46.20 18.88 37.74
C VAL A 940 -46.76 17.46 37.58
N LEU A 941 -45.95 16.42 37.81
CA LEU A 941 -46.41 15.03 37.79
C LEU A 941 -47.47 14.76 38.87
N ALA A 942 -47.23 15.21 40.10
CA ALA A 942 -48.11 14.96 41.24
C ALA A 942 -49.44 15.73 41.15
N GLN A 943 -49.38 17.02 40.80
CA GLN A 943 -50.53 17.91 40.89
C GLN A 943 -51.29 18.04 39.57
N THR A 944 -50.59 18.13 38.44
CA THR A 944 -51.20 18.43 37.13
C THR A 944 -51.48 17.16 36.32
N PHE A 945 -50.56 16.19 36.30
CA PHE A 945 -50.72 15.01 35.45
C PHE A 945 -51.51 13.89 36.11
N TYR A 946 -51.06 13.41 37.28
CA TYR A 946 -51.73 12.30 37.96
C TYR A 946 -52.83 12.76 38.91
N GLY A 947 -52.69 13.97 39.49
CA GLY A 947 -53.57 14.49 40.54
C GLY A 947 -54.76 15.33 40.07
N ASP A 948 -54.79 15.75 38.80
CA ASP A 948 -55.92 16.48 38.22
C ASP A 948 -56.92 15.50 37.59
N PRO A 949 -58.18 15.42 38.08
CA PRO A 949 -59.21 14.53 37.51
C PRO A 949 -59.52 14.80 36.03
N ASP A 950 -59.21 16.00 35.53
CA ASP A 950 -59.45 16.40 34.14
C ASP A 950 -58.24 16.08 33.22
N SER A 951 -57.13 15.57 33.77
CA SER A 951 -55.95 15.16 33.01
C SER A 951 -56.16 13.82 32.27
N PRO A 952 -55.66 13.67 31.03
CA PRO A 952 -55.70 12.40 30.30
C PRO A 952 -54.83 11.30 30.92
N LEU A 953 -53.96 11.65 31.88
CA LEU A 953 -53.08 10.72 32.59
C LEU A 953 -53.48 10.53 34.07
N PHE A 954 -54.68 10.97 34.47
CA PHE A 954 -55.16 10.87 35.85
C PHE A 954 -55.04 9.44 36.43
N ASP A 955 -54.41 9.35 37.60
CA ASP A 955 -54.22 8.10 38.35
C ASP A 955 -54.08 8.44 39.84
N GLU A 956 -55.14 8.14 40.61
CA GLU A 956 -55.23 8.49 42.04
C GLU A 956 -54.16 7.79 42.91
N ASP A 957 -53.68 6.61 42.50
CA ASP A 957 -52.64 5.89 43.23
C ASP A 957 -51.27 6.49 42.95
N LYS A 958 -50.96 6.81 41.69
CA LYS A 958 -49.74 7.54 41.33
C LYS A 958 -49.73 8.96 41.89
N ALA A 959 -50.86 9.65 41.92
CA ALA A 959 -50.97 10.99 42.52
C ALA A 959 -50.52 10.97 43.99
N ARG A 960 -50.92 9.95 44.75
CA ARG A 960 -50.50 9.75 46.14
C ARG A 960 -49.01 9.41 46.26
N GLU A 961 -48.48 8.57 45.37
CA GLU A 961 -47.06 8.22 45.33
C GLU A 961 -46.18 9.44 45.06
N TRP A 962 -46.52 10.23 44.03
CA TRP A 962 -45.76 11.40 43.63
C TRP A 962 -45.88 12.56 44.62
N ALA A 963 -47.04 12.72 45.28
CA ALA A 963 -47.18 13.67 46.39
C ALA A 963 -46.27 13.32 47.58
N GLN A 964 -46.15 12.04 47.95
CA GLN A 964 -45.23 11.59 49.00
C GLN A 964 -43.76 11.83 48.60
N ARG A 965 -43.42 11.60 47.32
CA ARG A 965 -42.09 11.90 46.78
C ARG A 965 -41.77 13.39 46.82
N LEU A 966 -42.73 14.26 46.51
CA LEU A 966 -42.59 15.71 46.60
C LEU A 966 -42.39 16.19 48.04
N GLU A 967 -43.11 15.60 49.01
CA GLU A 967 -42.94 15.88 50.45
C GLU A 967 -41.58 15.44 50.99
N ALA A 968 -40.98 14.40 50.40
CA ALA A 968 -39.67 13.88 50.80
C ALA A 968 -38.49 14.73 50.29
N LEU A 969 -38.68 15.59 49.28
CA LEU A 969 -37.63 16.47 48.77
C LEU A 969 -37.35 17.63 49.75
N PRO A 970 -36.08 18.00 49.98
CA PRO A 970 -35.72 19.16 50.80
C PRO A 970 -36.46 20.43 50.35
N ALA A 971 -36.84 21.29 51.30
CA ALA A 971 -37.45 22.58 50.99
C ALA A 971 -36.47 23.46 50.20
N ALA A 972 -36.97 24.17 49.19
CA ALA A 972 -36.16 25.14 48.44
C ALA A 972 -35.56 26.17 49.41
N GLN A 973 -34.24 26.34 49.39
CA GLN A 973 -33.61 27.48 50.06
C GLN A 973 -33.86 28.72 49.20
N PRO A 974 -34.37 29.82 49.76
CA PRO A 974 -34.45 31.06 49.01
C PRO A 974 -33.04 31.64 48.85
N GLU A 975 -32.50 31.63 47.63
CA GLU A 975 -31.38 32.49 47.23
C GLU A 975 -31.83 33.59 46.26
#